data_AF-A0AAE0J5N9-F1
#
_entry.id   AF-A0AAE0J5N9-F1
#
_cell.length_a   1.000
_cell.length_b   1.000
_cell.length_c   1.000
_cell.angle_alpha   90.00
_cell.angle_beta   90.00
_cell.angle_gamma   90.00
#
_symmetry.space_group_name_H-M   'P 1'
#
loop_
_entity.id
_entity.type
_entity.pdbx_description
1 polymer ?
#
loop_
_entity_poly.entity_id
_entity_poly.type
_entity_poly.pdbx_seq_one_letter_code
_entity_poly.pdbx_strand_id
1 'polypeptide(L)'
;MASQSTLRGSAAEEAIAAFIEKYGNLIRSKLRNTTRTTRLLATLALAASIIVAGEGTRRKWQRERKEKEQGRKLLRTNSWLHNKDGSRTIYVPYKDGTSKVVIHRTKELTFEAHRRLFLNPPRVSGLGEGHVPAAQTKPGLNLAFLHQFLSLMSIVIPRWTSKEAGLLVSHGVFLMLRTYLSLVVARLDGEIVRDLVAGNGKLFLWGLIKWCGLGGFASYTNAMIKFLESKVSIAFRTRLTRYIHDLYLNDNLNYYKLANLDGGVGQGADQFITQDLTLFCAAAANLYSSLGKPFVDICVFNYQLYRSLGPLALTGLLSNYFLTASILRRLSPPFGKLKAVEGRKEGDFRGLHARLIANAEEIAFYGGAEMEKTFLNREFKSLKNWMEGIYMLKIRYNILEDFILKYSWSAYGYLLSSLPVFLPAWGGLGGASEQAAHGEKDGRERTRMKDFITNKRLMLSLADAGGRMMYSIKDLSELAGYTSRVYTLISTLHRAHANAYYVRGRENELYSLSDVQGTIQKGFDGLRLENVPIVAPALWPQGGDELIESLSLIIRQGDHLLISGPNGVGKSAIARVVAGLWPVYRGLVSRPKNTGEDGIMFLPQRPYLSIGTLRDQVIYPDGEADMRDKRKNEHDLKRALDHAKLGYLPGREGGWDTRKEWKDVLSGGEKQRIGIARLLYHEPRYAFIDEGTSAVSSDVEGLLYETCKEKGITLITISTRASLKKYHTYNLVLGMGEKGDEWEFQRIGTKQEKMHVERELHELRERLAQVEEWKSRREEIEAELAKVWVEGADELGPPPYIEVIEVEV
;
A
#
# COMPACT_ATOMS: atom_id res chain seq x y z
N MET A 1 8.04 68.31 27.63
CA MET A 1 9.20 68.02 28.49
C MET A 1 9.97 66.87 27.82
N ALA A 2 10.92 67.17 26.92
CA ALA A 2 12.33 67.43 27.25
C ALA A 2 12.93 66.20 27.97
N SER A 3 13.54 65.27 27.23
CA SER A 3 14.96 65.25 26.84
C SER A 3 15.83 64.49 27.85
N GLN A 4 16.47 63.42 27.37
CA GLN A 4 17.66 62.71 27.87
C GLN A 4 17.42 61.21 28.03
N SER A 5 17.78 60.45 27.00
CA SER A 5 18.27 59.08 27.18
C SER A 5 19.16 58.72 25.98
N THR A 6 20.38 59.24 26.01
CA THR A 6 21.50 58.76 25.21
C THR A 6 22.46 58.04 26.15
N LEU A 7 23.06 56.95 25.64
CA LEU A 7 24.16 56.15 26.21
C LEU A 7 23.76 55.04 27.21
N ARG A 8 23.52 53.85 26.66
CA ARG A 8 24.02 52.57 27.20
C ARG A 8 24.08 51.56 26.05
N GLY A 9 25.20 51.53 25.34
CA GLY A 9 25.58 50.35 24.54
C GLY A 9 25.65 49.16 25.48
N SER A 10 25.10 48.02 25.08
CA SER A 10 25.02 46.87 25.98
C SER A 10 26.42 46.33 26.21
N ALA A 11 26.75 45.89 27.44
CA ALA A 11 28.05 45.29 27.76
C ALA A 11 28.42 44.09 26.85
N ALA A 12 27.45 43.51 26.14
CA ALA A 12 27.67 42.49 25.13
C ALA A 12 28.32 43.06 23.85
N GLU A 13 27.99 44.29 23.44
CA GLU A 13 28.60 44.93 22.26
C GLU A 13 30.07 45.30 22.52
N GLU A 14 30.40 45.81 23.71
CA GLU A 14 31.78 46.06 24.11
C GLU A 14 32.60 44.78 24.27
N ALA A 15 32.02 43.72 24.84
CA ALA A 15 32.70 42.43 24.96
C ALA A 15 32.98 41.79 23.59
N ILE A 16 32.05 41.91 22.65
CA ILE A 16 32.23 41.46 21.26
C ILE A 16 33.28 42.31 20.56
N ALA A 17 33.24 43.63 20.72
CA ALA A 17 34.25 44.53 20.14
C ALA A 17 35.66 44.23 20.67
N ALA A 18 35.82 44.07 21.98
CA ALA A 18 37.09 43.73 22.61
C ALA A 18 37.60 42.33 22.21
N PHE A 19 36.69 41.37 22.04
CA PHE A 19 37.03 40.03 21.53
C PHE A 19 37.53 40.11 20.08
N ILE A 20 36.82 40.83 19.22
CA ILE A 20 37.19 41.02 17.81
C ILE A 20 38.54 41.75 17.71
N GLU A 21 38.78 42.76 18.54
CA GLU A 21 40.02 43.54 18.53
C GLU A 21 41.22 42.72 19.02
N LYS A 22 41.05 41.94 20.11
CA LYS A 22 42.10 41.08 20.66
C LYS A 22 42.51 40.01 19.66
N TYR A 23 41.57 39.30 19.05
CA TYR A 23 41.89 38.28 18.05
C TYR A 23 42.35 38.88 16.72
N GLY A 24 41.82 40.04 16.32
CA GLY A 24 42.27 40.79 15.14
C GLY A 24 43.72 41.23 15.24
N ASN A 25 44.15 41.71 16.42
CA ASN A 25 45.54 42.11 16.67
C ASN A 25 46.50 40.90 16.71
N LEU A 26 46.05 39.75 17.23
CA LEU A 26 46.81 38.50 17.25
C LEU A 26 47.03 37.93 15.83
N ILE A 27 46.04 38.10 14.95
CA ILE A 27 46.13 37.73 13.53
C ILE A 27 47.06 38.70 12.79
N ARG A 28 46.92 40.01 13.02
CA ARG A 28 47.81 41.03 12.41
C ARG A 28 49.27 40.84 12.80
N SER A 29 49.57 40.53 14.06
CA SER A 29 50.94 40.33 14.52
C SER A 29 51.59 39.09 13.87
N LYS A 30 50.86 37.98 13.75
CA LYS A 30 51.32 36.79 13.02
C LYS A 30 51.47 37.03 11.51
N LEU A 31 50.60 37.83 10.90
CA LEU A 31 50.69 38.23 9.48
C LEU A 31 51.86 39.17 9.18
N ARG A 32 52.31 39.94 10.18
CA ARG A 32 53.44 40.86 10.04
C ARG A 32 54.80 40.14 10.01
N ASN A 33 54.89 38.96 10.66
CA ASN A 33 56.10 38.14 10.77
C ASN A 33 56.26 37.07 9.66
N THR A 34 55.42 37.06 8.63
CA THR A 34 55.50 36.09 7.51
C THR A 34 56.28 36.65 6.32
N THR A 35 57.16 35.83 5.73
CA THR A 35 58.01 36.17 4.56
C THR A 35 57.20 36.56 3.31
N ARG A 36 57.75 37.44 2.46
CA ARG A 36 57.05 37.94 1.24
C ARG A 36 56.65 36.80 0.28
N THR A 37 57.47 35.77 0.15
CA THR A 37 57.21 34.57 -0.67
C THR A 37 56.03 33.76 -0.15
N THR A 38 55.95 33.52 1.17
CA THR A 38 54.81 32.84 1.80
C THR A 38 53.51 33.64 1.68
N ARG A 39 53.58 34.97 1.69
CA ARG A 39 52.41 35.83 1.48
C ARG A 39 51.91 35.74 0.04
N LEU A 40 52.82 35.78 -0.94
CA LEU A 40 52.49 35.62 -2.37
C LEU A 40 51.89 34.23 -2.67
N LEU A 41 52.49 33.17 -2.14
CA LEU A 41 51.96 31.81 -2.28
C LEU A 41 50.59 31.65 -1.62
N ALA A 42 50.39 32.22 -0.43
CA ALA A 42 49.09 32.19 0.25
C ALA A 42 48.03 32.99 -0.53
N THR A 43 48.38 34.15 -1.10
CA THR A 43 47.46 34.94 -1.94
C THR A 43 47.11 34.25 -3.24
N LEU A 44 48.09 33.59 -3.90
CA LEU A 44 47.85 32.79 -5.10
C LEU A 44 46.99 31.56 -4.79
N ALA A 45 47.25 30.87 -3.67
CA ALA A 45 46.43 29.74 -3.23
C ALA A 45 45.00 30.17 -2.88
N LEU A 46 44.82 31.31 -2.24
CA LEU A 46 43.50 31.86 -1.93
C LEU A 46 42.76 32.29 -3.19
N ALA A 47 43.42 32.99 -4.12
CA ALA A 47 42.84 33.35 -5.42
C ALA A 47 42.45 32.10 -6.23
N ALA A 48 43.33 31.09 -6.30
CA ALA A 48 43.02 29.81 -6.94
C ALA A 48 41.83 29.11 -6.26
N SER A 49 41.75 29.11 -4.92
CA SER A 49 40.64 28.51 -4.19
C SER A 49 39.30 29.22 -4.45
N ILE A 50 39.31 30.56 -4.58
CA ILE A 50 38.12 31.35 -4.89
C ILE A 50 37.68 31.11 -6.33
N ILE A 51 38.61 31.03 -7.28
CA ILE A 51 38.29 30.73 -8.69
C ILE A 51 37.73 29.32 -8.82
N VAL A 52 38.36 28.32 -8.18
CA VAL A 52 37.89 26.92 -8.20
C VAL A 52 36.54 26.79 -7.48
N ALA A 53 36.34 27.45 -6.35
CA ALA A 53 35.06 27.49 -5.65
C ALA A 53 33.98 28.22 -6.47
N GLY A 54 34.33 29.31 -7.14
CA GLY A 54 33.46 30.10 -8.02
C GLY A 54 33.04 29.32 -9.26
N GLU A 55 33.97 28.62 -9.90
CA GLU A 55 33.67 27.76 -11.05
C GLU A 55 32.88 26.52 -10.64
N GLY A 56 33.23 25.90 -9.51
CA GLY A 56 32.49 24.78 -8.93
C GLY A 56 31.04 25.15 -8.57
N THR A 57 30.83 26.32 -7.96
CA THR A 57 29.49 26.83 -7.66
C THR A 57 28.72 27.20 -8.91
N ARG A 58 29.35 27.84 -9.91
CA ARG A 58 28.73 28.12 -11.22
C ARG A 58 28.29 26.86 -11.94
N ARG A 59 29.15 25.84 -12.03
CA ARG A 59 28.83 24.54 -12.65
C ARG A 59 27.70 23.83 -11.90
N LYS A 60 27.73 23.83 -10.57
CA LYS A 60 26.66 23.27 -9.74
C LYS A 60 25.33 23.98 -9.97
N TRP A 61 25.33 25.31 -9.99
CA TRP A 61 24.13 26.12 -10.23
C TRP A 61 23.54 25.90 -11.63
N GLN A 62 24.38 25.85 -12.67
CA GLN A 62 23.93 25.54 -14.03
C GLN A 62 23.31 24.13 -14.13
N ARG A 63 23.91 23.15 -13.45
CA ARG A 63 23.37 21.78 -13.40
C ARG A 63 22.03 21.72 -12.67
N GLU A 64 21.90 22.39 -11.53
CA GLU A 64 20.64 22.46 -10.78
C GLU A 64 19.53 23.18 -11.56
N ARG A 65 19.85 24.24 -12.33
CA ARG A 65 18.89 24.90 -13.22
C ARG A 65 18.37 23.96 -14.32
N LYS A 66 19.28 23.30 -15.05
CA LYS A 66 18.92 22.33 -16.10
C LYS A 66 18.08 21.18 -15.53
N GLU A 67 18.44 20.68 -14.35
CA GLU A 67 17.69 19.62 -13.67
C GLU A 67 16.29 20.07 -13.27
N LYS A 68 16.12 21.31 -12.77
CA LYS A 68 14.80 21.88 -12.45
C LYS A 68 13.92 22.07 -13.69
N GLU A 69 14.49 22.59 -14.78
CA GLU A 69 13.78 22.78 -16.05
C GLU A 69 13.34 21.43 -16.64
N GLN A 70 14.25 20.46 -16.68
CA GLN A 70 13.95 19.10 -17.11
C GLN A 70 12.87 18.47 -16.23
N GLY A 71 12.98 18.61 -14.91
CA GLY A 71 12.00 18.09 -13.98
C GLY A 71 10.60 18.71 -14.16
N ARG A 72 10.52 20.03 -14.39
CA ARG A 72 9.24 20.71 -14.68
C ARG A 72 8.61 20.22 -15.98
N LYS A 73 9.42 20.03 -17.03
CA LYS A 73 8.95 19.51 -18.33
C LYS A 73 8.41 18.08 -18.21
N LEU A 74 9.18 17.19 -17.57
CA LEU A 74 8.79 15.79 -17.38
C LEU A 74 7.56 15.64 -16.48
N LEU A 75 7.45 16.49 -15.46
CA LEU A 75 6.27 16.52 -14.60
C LEU A 75 5.01 16.90 -15.39
N ARG A 76 5.08 17.94 -16.24
CA ARG A 76 3.94 18.38 -17.06
C ARG A 76 3.45 17.27 -18.00
N THR A 77 4.40 16.64 -18.68
CA THR A 77 4.18 15.59 -19.69
C THR A 77 3.96 14.18 -19.11
N ASN A 78 3.95 14.02 -17.78
CA ASN A 78 3.80 12.73 -17.11
C ASN A 78 4.87 11.68 -17.50
N SER A 79 6.05 12.15 -17.90
CA SER A 79 7.11 11.30 -18.46
C SER A 79 8.18 10.95 -17.42
N TRP A 80 8.87 9.84 -17.65
CA TRP A 80 10.04 9.41 -16.88
C TRP A 80 11.28 9.28 -17.77
N LEU A 81 12.45 9.12 -17.16
CA LEU A 81 13.70 8.82 -17.86
C LEU A 81 14.11 7.38 -17.61
N HIS A 82 14.49 6.68 -18.68
CA HIS A 82 15.13 5.36 -18.59
C HIS A 82 16.63 5.52 -18.39
N ASN A 83 17.15 4.95 -17.29
CA ASN A 83 18.58 4.85 -17.06
C ASN A 83 19.12 3.55 -17.69
N LYS A 84 20.40 3.54 -18.06
CA LYS A 84 21.08 2.37 -18.64
C LYS A 84 21.02 1.12 -17.76
N ASP A 85 20.94 1.31 -16.44
CA ASP A 85 20.89 0.24 -15.45
C ASP A 85 19.47 -0.38 -15.28
N GLY A 86 18.51 -0.01 -16.15
CA GLY A 86 17.11 -0.45 -16.05
C GLY A 86 16.29 0.26 -14.96
N SER A 87 16.89 1.21 -14.23
CA SER A 87 16.19 2.07 -13.28
C SER A 87 15.44 3.20 -13.99
N ARG A 88 14.35 3.68 -13.38
CA ARG A 88 13.54 4.78 -13.90
C ARG A 88 13.70 6.00 -13.01
N THR A 89 13.93 7.16 -13.60
CA THR A 89 13.97 8.44 -12.88
C THR A 89 12.66 9.17 -13.11
N ILE A 90 11.97 9.49 -12.03
CA ILE A 90 10.75 10.31 -12.04
C ILE A 90 11.00 11.64 -11.32
N TYR A 91 10.23 12.66 -11.69
CA TYR A 91 10.20 13.93 -10.98
C TYR A 91 8.85 14.11 -10.32
N VAL A 92 8.88 14.45 -9.03
CA VAL A 92 7.68 14.62 -8.20
C VAL A 92 7.61 16.08 -7.72
N PRO A 93 6.42 16.68 -7.60
CA PRO A 93 6.29 18.02 -7.03
C PRO A 93 6.88 18.07 -5.62
N TYR A 94 7.71 19.07 -5.34
CA TYR A 94 8.28 19.28 -4.01
C TYR A 94 8.44 20.77 -3.73
N LYS A 95 7.64 21.28 -2.78
CA LYS A 95 7.52 22.72 -2.50
C LYS A 95 7.23 23.47 -3.81
N ASP A 96 8.02 24.49 -4.14
CA ASP A 96 7.88 25.32 -5.35
C ASP A 96 8.63 24.76 -6.57
N GLY A 97 9.11 23.52 -6.49
CA GLY A 97 9.94 22.89 -7.52
C GLY A 97 9.67 21.41 -7.70
N THR A 98 10.68 20.70 -8.20
CA THR A 98 10.62 19.27 -8.46
C THR A 98 11.73 18.55 -7.71
N SER A 99 11.44 17.34 -7.26
CA SER A 99 12.40 16.44 -6.63
C SER A 99 12.62 15.22 -7.52
N LYS A 100 13.89 14.89 -7.74
CA LYS A 100 14.31 13.72 -8.52
C LYS A 100 14.22 12.46 -7.65
N VAL A 101 13.48 11.47 -8.12
CA VAL A 101 13.35 10.16 -7.47
C VAL A 101 13.80 9.08 -8.44
N VAL A 102 14.85 8.34 -8.07
CA VAL A 102 15.32 7.18 -8.84
C VAL A 102 14.68 5.92 -8.26
N ILE A 103 13.98 5.18 -9.10
CA ILE A 103 13.32 3.93 -8.78
C ILE A 103 14.16 2.80 -9.37
N HIS A 104 14.72 1.98 -8.48
CA HIS A 104 15.44 0.76 -8.82
C HIS A 104 14.47 -0.41 -8.75
N ARG A 105 14.37 -1.19 -9.84
CA ARG A 105 13.60 -2.43 -9.84
C ARG A 105 14.30 -3.48 -8.99
N THR A 106 13.50 -4.23 -8.25
CA THR A 106 13.95 -5.40 -7.50
C THR A 106 14.40 -6.49 -8.48
N LYS A 107 15.56 -7.11 -8.21
CA LYS A 107 16.07 -8.20 -9.05
C LYS A 107 15.23 -9.46 -8.89
N GLU A 108 15.02 -10.22 -9.96
CA GLU A 108 14.22 -11.45 -9.94
C GLU A 108 14.79 -12.52 -9.00
N LEU A 109 16.12 -12.67 -8.97
CA LEU A 109 16.83 -13.54 -8.01
C LEU A 109 16.48 -13.23 -6.54
N THR A 110 16.22 -11.95 -6.22
CA THR A 110 15.79 -11.55 -4.87
C THR A 110 14.38 -12.05 -4.58
N PHE A 111 13.47 -12.00 -5.55
CA PHE A 111 12.12 -12.56 -5.39
C PHE A 111 12.16 -14.07 -5.21
N GLU A 112 13.02 -14.79 -5.93
CA GLU A 112 13.19 -16.23 -5.77
C GLU A 112 13.75 -16.61 -4.40
N ALA A 113 14.75 -15.87 -3.90
CA ALA A 113 15.29 -16.07 -2.57
C ALA A 113 14.23 -15.86 -1.49
N HIS A 114 13.45 -14.78 -1.59
CA HIS A 114 12.36 -14.49 -0.65
C HIS A 114 11.18 -15.45 -0.78
N ARG A 115 10.90 -15.99 -1.98
CA ARG A 115 9.79 -16.93 -2.22
C ARG A 115 9.79 -18.10 -1.24
N ARG A 116 10.97 -18.62 -0.90
CA ARG A 116 11.12 -19.72 0.07
C ARG A 116 10.62 -19.35 1.46
N LEU A 117 10.88 -18.12 1.91
CA LEU A 117 10.46 -17.63 3.22
C LEU A 117 8.93 -17.51 3.30
N PHE A 118 8.26 -17.09 2.23
CA PHE A 118 6.82 -16.82 2.25
C PHE A 118 5.95 -18.03 1.90
N LEU A 119 6.39 -18.89 0.98
CA LEU A 119 5.59 -20.05 0.53
C LEU A 119 5.86 -21.34 1.32
N ASN A 120 7.07 -21.50 1.88
CA ASN A 120 7.46 -22.69 2.63
C ASN A 120 7.94 -22.32 4.05
N PRO A 121 7.05 -21.85 4.94
CA PRO A 121 7.43 -21.56 6.31
C PRO A 121 7.92 -22.84 7.03
N PRO A 122 8.89 -22.75 7.96
CA PRO A 122 9.40 -23.91 8.68
C PRO A 122 8.29 -24.56 9.52
N ARG A 123 8.25 -25.91 9.55
CA ARG A 123 7.24 -26.71 10.30
C ARG A 123 7.08 -26.31 11.76
N VAL A 124 8.17 -25.85 12.39
CA VAL A 124 8.23 -25.40 13.80
C VAL A 124 7.38 -24.14 14.06
N SER A 125 7.04 -23.37 13.02
CA SER A 125 6.23 -22.16 13.15
C SER A 125 4.76 -22.41 13.52
N GLY A 126 4.26 -23.66 13.41
CA GLY A 126 2.85 -24.00 13.65
C GLY A 126 1.88 -23.41 12.62
N LEU A 127 2.39 -22.77 11.56
CA LEU A 127 1.63 -22.44 10.36
C LEU A 127 1.38 -23.75 9.62
N GLY A 128 0.12 -24.16 9.49
CA GLY A 128 -0.26 -25.41 8.84
C GLY A 128 0.34 -25.54 7.43
N GLU A 129 0.69 -26.76 7.03
CA GLU A 129 1.39 -27.01 5.77
C GLU A 129 0.56 -26.52 4.56
N GLY A 130 1.19 -25.73 3.69
CA GLY A 130 0.65 -25.38 2.36
C GLY A 130 -0.45 -24.32 2.30
N HIS A 131 -0.91 -23.79 3.44
CA HIS A 131 -1.90 -22.73 3.44
C HIS A 131 -1.22 -21.38 3.74
N VAL A 132 -1.48 -20.36 2.91
CA VAL A 132 -1.40 -18.97 3.39
C VAL A 132 -2.15 -18.97 4.72
N PRO A 133 -1.57 -18.45 5.82
CA PRO A 133 -2.28 -18.39 7.09
C PRO A 133 -3.67 -17.85 6.79
N ALA A 134 -4.71 -18.65 7.08
CA ALA A 134 -6.09 -18.17 6.94
C ALA A 134 -6.13 -16.79 7.59
N ALA A 135 -6.90 -15.84 7.07
CA ALA A 135 -7.06 -14.51 7.69
C ALA A 135 -7.46 -14.58 9.19
N GLN A 136 -7.76 -15.79 9.69
CA GLN A 136 -8.07 -16.17 11.06
C GLN A 136 -6.92 -16.81 11.88
N THR A 137 -5.68 -16.96 11.38
CA THR A 137 -4.59 -17.47 12.22
C THR A 137 -4.40 -16.54 13.41
N LYS A 138 -4.56 -17.09 14.62
CA LYS A 138 -4.60 -16.32 15.87
C LYS A 138 -3.37 -15.40 15.97
N PRO A 139 -3.50 -14.07 15.81
CA PRO A 139 -2.38 -13.16 15.99
C PRO A 139 -1.98 -13.23 17.47
N GLY A 140 -0.73 -13.59 17.71
CA GLY A 140 -0.16 -13.78 19.03
C GLY A 140 1.36 -13.83 18.96
N LEU A 141 2.01 -13.61 20.10
CA LEU A 141 3.47 -13.63 20.24
C LEU A 141 4.01 -15.07 20.23
N ASN A 142 3.88 -15.73 19.07
CA ASN A 142 4.28 -17.12 18.84
C ASN A 142 5.50 -17.20 17.90
N LEU A 143 6.10 -18.38 17.73
CA LEU A 143 7.18 -18.56 16.74
C LEU A 143 6.74 -18.20 15.31
N ALA A 144 5.46 -18.38 14.98
CA ALA A 144 4.89 -17.89 13.72
C ALA A 144 5.11 -16.38 13.53
N PHE A 145 4.80 -15.57 14.54
CA PHE A 145 5.00 -14.12 14.49
C PHE A 145 6.46 -13.78 14.29
N LEU A 146 7.38 -14.43 15.02
CA LEU A 146 8.81 -14.17 14.89
C LEU A 146 9.29 -14.47 13.46
N HIS A 147 8.87 -15.60 12.88
CA HIS A 147 9.20 -15.94 11.50
C HIS A 147 8.63 -14.92 10.51
N GLN A 148 7.36 -14.54 10.64
CA GLN A 148 6.73 -13.55 9.78
C GLN A 148 7.44 -12.20 9.88
N PHE A 149 7.73 -11.74 11.10
CA PHE A 149 8.42 -10.49 11.35
C PHE A 149 9.83 -10.50 10.75
N LEU A 150 10.63 -11.54 11.00
CA LEU A 150 11.98 -11.64 10.44
C LEU A 150 11.98 -11.74 8.92
N SER A 151 10.99 -12.40 8.32
CA SER A 151 10.82 -12.47 6.86
C SER A 151 10.49 -11.10 6.24
N LEU A 152 9.72 -10.27 6.94
CA LEU A 152 9.51 -8.87 6.51
C LEU A 152 10.77 -8.03 6.72
N MET A 153 11.46 -8.23 7.84
CA MET A 153 12.71 -7.51 8.14
C MET A 153 13.84 -7.84 7.18
N SER A 154 13.90 -9.04 6.58
CA SER A 154 14.89 -9.37 5.55
C SER A 154 14.67 -8.58 4.26
N ILE A 155 13.44 -8.20 3.95
CA ILE A 155 13.14 -7.29 2.82
C ILE A 155 13.58 -5.86 3.19
N VAL A 156 13.22 -5.41 4.39
CA VAL A 156 13.44 -4.04 4.85
C VAL A 156 14.92 -3.74 5.12
N ILE A 157 15.66 -4.71 5.65
CA ILE A 157 17.09 -4.62 5.98
C ILE A 157 17.82 -5.79 5.28
N PRO A 158 18.13 -5.65 3.98
CA PRO A 158 18.70 -6.76 3.21
C PRO A 158 20.17 -7.03 3.55
N ARG A 159 20.93 -6.00 3.95
CA ARG A 159 22.36 -6.08 4.25
C ARG A 159 22.75 -5.08 5.33
N TRP A 160 23.79 -5.40 6.08
CA TRP A 160 24.41 -4.52 7.08
C TRP A 160 25.00 -3.23 6.49
N THR A 161 25.32 -3.23 5.20
CA THR A 161 25.80 -2.05 4.45
C THR A 161 24.68 -1.18 3.88
N SER A 162 23.42 -1.54 4.14
CA SER A 162 22.28 -0.75 3.67
C SER A 162 22.12 0.56 4.46
N LYS A 163 21.49 1.56 3.84
CA LYS A 163 21.21 2.85 4.47
C LYS A 163 20.39 2.71 5.76
N GLU A 164 19.47 1.76 5.76
CA GLU A 164 18.53 1.43 6.84
C GLU A 164 19.27 0.82 8.02
N ALA A 165 20.21 -0.09 7.77
CA ALA A 165 21.11 -0.60 8.81
C ALA A 165 21.93 0.55 9.43
N GLY A 166 22.48 1.47 8.61
CA GLY A 166 23.18 2.65 9.12
C GLY A 166 22.31 3.56 9.99
N LEU A 167 21.04 3.77 9.61
CA LEU A 167 20.08 4.54 10.42
C LEU A 167 19.77 3.84 11.76
N LEU A 168 19.61 2.53 11.77
CA LEU A 168 19.38 1.75 13.00
C LEU A 168 20.60 1.76 13.92
N VAL A 169 21.82 1.62 13.37
CA VAL A 169 23.06 1.71 14.15
C VAL A 169 23.18 3.10 14.80
N SER A 170 22.93 4.17 14.04
CA SER A 170 22.91 5.53 14.57
C SER A 170 21.86 5.67 15.69
N HIS A 171 20.66 5.14 15.48
CA HIS A 171 19.61 5.12 16.50
C HIS A 171 20.08 4.39 17.77
N GLY A 172 20.67 3.19 17.65
CA GLY A 172 21.23 2.43 18.77
C GLY A 172 22.28 3.21 19.57
N VAL A 173 23.16 3.93 18.89
CA VAL A 173 24.16 4.81 19.54
C VAL A 173 23.48 5.90 20.38
N PHE A 174 22.45 6.56 19.85
CA PHE A 174 21.71 7.58 20.61
C PHE A 174 20.91 6.98 21.79
N LEU A 175 20.41 5.75 21.68
CA LEU A 175 19.77 5.04 22.80
C LEU A 175 20.77 4.76 23.93
N MET A 176 21.95 4.24 23.59
CA MET A 176 23.03 3.99 24.57
C MET A 176 23.51 5.30 25.22
N LEU A 177 23.69 6.36 24.41
CA LEU A 177 24.04 7.69 24.91
C LEU A 177 22.97 8.21 25.89
N ARG A 178 21.69 8.00 25.58
CA ARG A 178 20.59 8.42 26.46
C ARG A 178 20.62 7.68 27.80
N THR A 179 20.83 6.37 27.81
CA THR A 179 20.95 5.61 29.07
C THR A 179 22.15 6.08 29.88
N TYR A 180 23.31 6.28 29.23
CA TYR A 180 24.50 6.82 29.88
C TYR A 180 24.23 8.18 30.53
N LEU A 181 23.61 9.12 29.81
CA LEU A 181 23.26 10.44 30.34
C LEU A 181 22.33 10.34 31.56
N SER A 182 21.39 9.40 31.58
CA SER A 182 20.52 9.16 32.75
C SER A 182 21.31 8.76 34.00
N LEU A 183 22.38 7.96 33.86
CA LEU A 183 23.26 7.59 34.97
C LEU A 183 24.05 8.79 35.49
N VAL A 184 24.57 9.62 34.58
CA VAL A 184 25.32 10.83 34.94
C VAL A 184 24.42 11.82 35.68
N VAL A 185 23.19 12.00 35.20
CA VAL A 185 22.17 12.81 35.88
C VAL A 185 21.94 12.27 37.29
N ALA A 186 21.66 10.97 37.45
CA ALA A 186 21.39 10.38 38.77
C ALA A 186 22.56 10.54 39.77
N ARG A 187 23.81 10.47 39.30
CA ARG A 187 25.00 10.75 40.14
C ARG A 187 25.10 12.22 40.52
N LEU A 188 24.89 13.13 39.57
CA LEU A 188 24.90 14.56 39.81
C LEU A 188 23.80 14.98 40.79
N ASP A 189 22.60 14.39 40.71
CA ASP A 189 21.53 14.66 41.67
C ASP A 189 21.95 14.30 43.10
N GLY A 190 22.61 13.15 43.28
CA GLY A 190 23.14 12.74 44.59
C GLY A 190 24.24 13.68 45.12
N GLU A 191 25.10 14.18 44.24
CA GLU A 191 26.13 15.19 44.58
C GLU A 191 25.50 16.53 44.98
N ILE A 192 24.52 17.00 44.22
CA ILE A 192 23.81 18.26 44.49
C ILE A 192 23.11 18.20 45.85
N VAL A 193 22.42 17.09 46.17
CA VAL A 193 21.75 16.95 47.47
C VAL A 193 22.75 16.82 48.62
N ARG A 194 23.86 16.09 48.42
CA ARG A 194 24.94 16.05 49.41
C ARG A 194 25.48 17.45 49.70
N ASP A 195 25.72 18.24 48.66
CA ASP A 195 26.30 19.59 48.79
C ASP A 195 25.29 20.59 49.39
N LEU A 196 23.99 20.37 49.14
CA LEU A 196 22.88 21.09 49.79
C LEU A 196 22.84 20.81 51.30
N VAL A 197 22.86 19.53 51.70
CA VAL A 197 22.86 19.12 53.12
C VAL A 197 24.15 19.55 53.83
N ALA A 198 25.27 19.58 53.11
CA ALA A 198 26.55 20.06 53.64
C ALA A 198 26.66 21.60 53.73
N GLY A 199 25.63 22.36 53.30
CA GLY A 199 25.61 23.82 53.36
C GLY A 199 26.57 24.51 52.39
N ASN A 200 27.11 23.82 51.38
CA ASN A 200 28.09 24.38 50.46
C ASN A 200 27.41 25.01 49.21
N GLY A 201 26.94 26.25 49.37
CA GLY A 201 26.17 26.96 48.33
C GLY A 201 26.90 27.15 46.99
N LYS A 202 28.24 27.25 46.99
CA LYS A 202 29.04 27.41 45.75
C LYS A 202 29.07 26.11 44.93
N LEU A 203 29.36 24.98 45.58
CA LEU A 203 29.35 23.67 44.92
C LEU A 203 27.94 23.29 44.47
N PHE A 204 26.93 23.58 45.29
CA PHE A 204 25.52 23.41 44.94
C PHE A 204 25.15 24.18 43.66
N LEU A 205 25.46 25.47 43.58
CA LEU A 205 25.14 26.30 42.41
C LEU A 205 25.86 25.81 41.15
N TRP A 206 27.13 25.41 41.26
CA TRP A 206 27.87 24.86 40.13
C TRP A 206 27.36 23.48 39.70
N GLY A 207 26.95 22.65 40.64
CA GLY A 207 26.25 21.39 40.39
C GLY A 207 24.95 21.61 39.60
N LEU A 208 24.18 22.64 39.96
CA LEU A 208 22.95 23.02 39.27
C LEU A 208 23.21 23.50 37.84
N ILE A 209 24.26 24.31 37.61
CA ILE A 209 24.67 24.74 36.26
C ILE A 209 25.04 23.52 35.40
N LYS A 210 25.85 22.59 35.92
CA LYS A 210 26.18 21.34 35.21
C LYS A 210 24.95 20.52 34.90
N TRP A 211 24.04 20.40 35.86
CA TRP A 211 22.79 19.65 35.71
C TRP A 211 21.91 20.25 34.61
N CYS A 212 21.75 21.58 34.57
CA CYS A 212 21.04 22.27 33.49
C CYS A 212 21.70 22.07 32.12
N GLY A 213 23.03 22.20 32.03
CA GLY A 213 23.78 21.97 30.79
C GLY A 213 23.64 20.54 30.27
N LEU A 214 23.74 19.56 31.17
CA LEU A 214 23.53 18.14 30.85
C LEU A 214 22.08 17.87 30.44
N GLY A 215 21.12 18.52 31.09
CA GLY A 215 19.69 18.45 30.75
C GLY A 215 19.39 18.93 29.33
N GLY A 216 20.06 19.99 28.86
CA GLY A 216 19.98 20.45 27.48
C GLY A 216 20.46 19.40 26.47
N PHE A 217 21.63 18.81 26.73
CA PHE A 217 22.20 17.75 25.87
C PHE A 217 21.36 16.47 25.88
N ALA A 218 20.83 16.09 27.05
CA ALA A 218 19.92 14.96 27.19
C ALA A 218 18.61 15.20 26.42
N SER A 219 18.10 16.43 26.42
CA SER A 219 16.89 16.82 25.66
C SER A 219 17.12 16.74 24.15
N TYR A 220 18.28 17.20 23.65
CA TYR A 220 18.69 17.02 22.25
C TYR A 220 18.73 15.54 21.86
N THR A 221 19.37 14.71 22.69
CA THR A 221 19.46 13.26 22.48
C THR A 221 18.07 12.63 22.35
N ASN A 222 17.12 13.04 23.21
CA ASN A 222 15.74 12.55 23.16
C ASN A 222 15.00 13.00 21.88
N ALA A 223 15.20 14.24 21.44
CA ALA A 223 14.64 14.73 20.19
C ALA A 223 15.23 13.99 18.97
N MET A 224 16.54 13.72 18.98
CA MET A 224 17.22 12.98 17.92
C MET A 224 16.73 11.53 17.82
N ILE A 225 16.51 10.85 18.95
CA ILE A 225 15.89 9.50 18.98
C ILE A 225 14.55 9.50 18.24
N LYS A 226 13.64 10.43 18.57
CA LYS A 226 12.33 10.55 17.92
C LYS A 226 12.44 10.86 16.42
N PHE A 227 13.40 11.71 16.03
CA PHE A 227 13.67 12.03 14.64
C PHE A 227 14.19 10.80 13.87
N LEU A 228 15.14 10.06 14.44
CA LEU A 228 15.69 8.84 13.85
C LEU A 228 14.63 7.76 13.72
N GLU A 229 13.76 7.59 14.73
CA GLU A 229 12.61 6.69 14.68
C GLU A 229 11.69 7.00 13.48
N SER A 230 11.29 8.26 13.34
CA SER A 230 10.48 8.72 12.18
C SER A 230 11.20 8.47 10.84
N LYS A 231 12.51 8.72 10.79
CA LYS A 231 13.31 8.50 9.58
C LYS A 231 13.45 7.02 9.22
N VAL A 232 13.60 6.14 10.21
CA VAL A 232 13.62 4.69 10.03
C VAL A 232 12.26 4.21 9.50
N SER A 233 11.15 4.65 10.09
CA SER A 233 9.79 4.32 9.61
C SER A 233 9.58 4.69 8.13
N ILE A 234 9.99 5.90 7.72
CA ILE A 234 9.89 6.33 6.32
C ILE A 234 10.78 5.46 5.41
N ALA A 235 12.00 5.13 5.84
CA ALA A 235 12.91 4.31 5.05
C ALA A 235 12.37 2.88 4.87
N PHE A 236 11.81 2.29 5.95
CA PHE A 236 11.17 0.99 5.94
C PHE A 236 9.98 0.98 4.98
N ARG A 237 9.07 1.95 5.10
CA ARG A 237 7.92 2.09 4.21
C ARG A 237 8.35 2.24 2.76
N THR A 238 9.31 3.11 2.49
CA THR A 238 9.80 3.36 1.12
C THR A 238 10.31 2.08 0.45
N ARG A 239 11.07 1.26 1.17
CA ARG A 239 11.59 0.00 0.61
C ARG A 239 10.49 -1.04 0.44
N LEU A 240 9.66 -1.23 1.45
CA LEU A 240 8.64 -2.27 1.43
C LEU A 240 7.54 -1.96 0.40
N THR A 241 7.13 -0.70 0.25
CA THR A 241 6.21 -0.28 -0.82
C THR A 241 6.80 -0.54 -2.21
N ARG A 242 8.08 -0.22 -2.44
CA ARG A 242 8.73 -0.48 -3.74
C ARG A 242 8.79 -1.97 -4.06
N TYR A 243 9.16 -2.78 -3.08
CA TYR A 243 9.18 -4.23 -3.21
C TYR A 243 7.79 -4.79 -3.55
N ILE A 244 6.76 -4.33 -2.84
CA ILE A 244 5.37 -4.74 -3.09
C ILE A 244 4.92 -4.26 -4.48
N HIS A 245 5.21 -3.03 -4.89
CA HIS A 245 4.83 -2.52 -6.21
C HIS A 245 5.46 -3.34 -7.34
N ASP A 246 6.74 -3.71 -7.22
CA ASP A 246 7.40 -4.56 -8.21
C ASP A 246 6.77 -5.97 -8.28
N LEU A 247 6.29 -6.50 -7.14
CA LEU A 247 5.63 -7.81 -7.08
C LEU A 247 4.14 -7.77 -7.45
N TYR A 248 3.48 -6.64 -7.26
CA TYR A 248 2.06 -6.39 -7.54
C TYR A 248 1.82 -6.01 -9.00
N LEU A 249 2.67 -5.14 -9.55
CA LEU A 249 2.63 -4.65 -10.92
C LEU A 249 3.71 -5.36 -11.76
N ASN A 250 3.38 -6.53 -12.28
CA ASN A 250 4.27 -7.35 -13.10
C ASN A 250 3.58 -7.89 -14.35
N ASP A 251 4.36 -8.53 -15.20
CA ASP A 251 3.90 -9.12 -16.47
C ASP A 251 2.94 -10.32 -16.26
N ASN A 252 2.89 -10.89 -15.06
CA ASN A 252 1.96 -11.96 -14.67
C ASN A 252 0.60 -11.45 -14.20
N LEU A 253 0.36 -10.12 -14.26
CA LEU A 253 -0.91 -9.46 -13.94
C LEU A 253 -1.37 -9.71 -12.50
N ASN A 254 -0.43 -9.76 -11.55
CA ASN A 254 -0.72 -10.07 -10.14
C ASN A 254 -1.79 -9.15 -9.52
N TYR A 255 -1.83 -7.87 -9.91
CA TYR A 255 -2.87 -6.94 -9.46
C TYR A 255 -4.29 -7.38 -9.84
N TYR A 256 -4.46 -8.00 -11.00
CA TYR A 256 -5.74 -8.55 -11.44
C TYR A 256 -6.04 -9.87 -10.71
N LYS A 257 -5.04 -10.76 -10.65
CA LYS A 257 -5.18 -12.08 -10.01
C LYS A 257 -5.54 -11.96 -8.54
N LEU A 258 -4.91 -11.05 -7.80
CA LEU A 258 -5.16 -10.85 -6.37
C LEU A 258 -6.60 -10.41 -6.07
N ALA A 259 -7.22 -9.63 -6.94
CA ALA A 259 -8.58 -9.14 -6.71
C ALA A 259 -9.66 -10.11 -7.22
N ASN A 260 -9.41 -10.78 -8.35
CA ASN A 260 -10.44 -11.52 -9.09
C ASN A 260 -10.29 -13.05 -9.05
N LEU A 261 -9.10 -13.58 -8.75
CA LEU A 261 -8.82 -15.03 -8.79
C LEU A 261 -8.39 -15.58 -7.43
N ASP A 262 -7.56 -14.82 -6.70
CA ASP A 262 -7.00 -15.21 -5.42
C ASP A 262 -7.74 -14.49 -4.28
N GLY A 263 -8.64 -15.19 -3.58
CA GLY A 263 -9.39 -14.62 -2.47
C GLY A 263 -8.59 -14.36 -1.18
N GLY A 264 -7.26 -14.59 -1.18
CA GLY A 264 -6.45 -14.63 0.04
C GLY A 264 -6.37 -13.31 0.82
N VAL A 265 -6.54 -12.17 0.15
CA VAL A 265 -6.50 -10.82 0.76
C VAL A 265 -7.89 -10.16 0.79
N GLY A 266 -8.91 -10.80 0.23
CA GLY A 266 -10.26 -10.24 0.06
C GLY A 266 -10.30 -9.00 -0.86
N GLN A 267 -11.41 -8.25 -0.81
CA GLN A 267 -11.57 -6.99 -1.53
C GLN A 267 -10.91 -5.84 -0.73
N GLY A 268 -9.62 -5.59 -0.91
CA GLY A 268 -8.96 -4.49 -0.19
C GLY A 268 -7.44 -4.40 -0.27
N ALA A 269 -6.81 -4.86 -1.36
CA ALA A 269 -5.35 -4.81 -1.49
C ALA A 269 -4.77 -3.39 -1.32
N ASP A 270 -5.54 -2.36 -1.67
CA ASP A 270 -5.23 -0.95 -1.46
C ASP A 270 -5.12 -0.59 0.04
N GLN A 271 -6.00 -1.12 0.90
CA GLN A 271 -5.93 -0.93 2.36
C GLN A 271 -4.63 -1.51 2.91
N PHE A 272 -4.25 -2.72 2.49
CA PHE A 272 -3.00 -3.35 2.94
C PHE A 272 -1.78 -2.54 2.52
N ILE A 273 -1.74 -2.05 1.28
CA ILE A 273 -0.60 -1.29 0.74
C ILE A 273 -0.50 0.12 1.33
N THR A 274 -1.63 0.80 1.55
CA THR A 274 -1.65 2.21 1.96
C THR A 274 -1.66 2.42 3.47
N GLN A 275 -2.47 1.65 4.20
CA GLN A 275 -2.70 1.83 5.64
C GLN A 275 -1.90 0.82 6.48
N ASP A 276 -2.10 -0.48 6.26
CA ASP A 276 -1.47 -1.51 7.10
C ASP A 276 0.06 -1.49 7.00
N LEU A 277 0.59 -1.28 5.79
CA LEU A 277 2.01 -1.13 5.57
C LEU A 277 2.60 0.06 6.35
N THR A 278 1.86 1.17 6.40
CA THR A 278 2.27 2.38 7.12
C THR A 278 2.30 2.12 8.62
N LEU A 279 1.24 1.49 9.15
CA LEU A 279 1.14 1.14 10.56
C LEU A 279 2.21 0.14 10.97
N PHE A 280 2.47 -0.88 10.14
CA PHE A 280 3.56 -1.84 10.34
C PHE A 280 4.92 -1.15 10.41
N CYS A 281 5.25 -0.29 9.45
CA CYS A 281 6.57 0.36 9.40
C CYS A 281 6.78 1.31 10.59
N ALA A 282 5.73 2.03 11.02
CA ALA A 282 5.78 2.87 12.20
C ALA A 282 5.94 2.06 13.48
N ALA A 283 5.14 1.00 13.66
CA ALA A 283 5.21 0.12 14.81
C ALA A 283 6.57 -0.62 14.89
N ALA A 284 7.10 -1.10 13.76
CA ALA A 284 8.39 -1.78 13.70
C ALA A 284 9.57 -0.83 14.02
N ALA A 285 9.50 0.42 13.58
CA ALA A 285 10.50 1.44 13.92
C ALA A 285 10.43 1.84 15.40
N ASN A 286 9.22 2.03 15.95
CA ASN A 286 9.01 2.29 17.37
C ASN A 286 9.46 1.12 18.25
N LEU A 287 9.28 -0.14 17.80
CA LEU A 287 9.70 -1.31 18.56
C LEU A 287 11.20 -1.27 18.94
N TYR A 288 12.03 -0.76 18.03
CA TYR A 288 13.48 -0.68 18.26
C TYR A 288 13.83 0.23 19.45
N SER A 289 13.14 1.38 19.58
CA SER A 289 13.34 2.30 20.70
C SER A 289 12.57 1.87 21.94
N SER A 290 11.34 1.37 21.79
CA SER A 290 10.45 0.99 22.88
C SER A 290 10.92 -0.25 23.64
N LEU A 291 11.50 -1.27 22.96
CA LEU A 291 12.15 -2.40 23.63
C LEU A 291 13.62 -2.13 23.94
N GLY A 292 14.34 -1.50 23.02
CA GLY A 292 15.79 -1.33 23.14
C GLY A 292 16.18 -0.49 24.35
N LYS A 293 15.52 0.65 24.58
CA LYS A 293 15.86 1.53 25.69
C LYS A 293 15.57 0.91 27.07
N PRO A 294 14.35 0.42 27.36
CA PRO A 294 14.09 -0.25 28.63
C PRO A 294 14.98 -1.45 28.88
N PHE A 295 15.30 -2.24 27.84
CA PHE A 295 16.23 -3.36 27.99
C PHE A 295 17.62 -2.90 28.45
N VAL A 296 18.19 -1.90 27.78
CA VAL A 296 19.50 -1.33 28.16
C VAL A 296 19.43 -0.70 29.56
N ASP A 297 18.37 0.06 29.85
CA ASP A 297 18.14 0.65 31.17
C ASP A 297 18.09 -0.43 32.26
N ILE A 298 17.32 -1.52 32.06
CA ILE A 298 17.19 -2.64 32.99
C ILE A 298 18.55 -3.32 33.21
N CYS A 299 19.31 -3.61 32.16
CA CYS A 299 20.63 -4.22 32.31
C CYS A 299 21.61 -3.32 33.07
N VAL A 300 21.68 -2.05 32.71
CA VAL A 300 22.62 -1.08 33.29
C VAL A 300 22.27 -0.75 34.74
N PHE A 301 20.99 -0.50 35.04
CA PHE A 301 20.56 -0.18 36.40
C PHE A 301 20.65 -1.39 37.32
N ASN A 302 20.32 -2.61 36.86
CA ASN A 302 20.53 -3.82 37.66
C ASN A 302 22.02 -4.04 37.97
N TYR A 303 22.92 -3.80 37.01
CA TYR A 303 24.36 -3.88 37.27
C TYR A 303 24.84 -2.85 38.29
N GLN A 304 24.32 -1.61 38.24
CA GLN A 304 24.65 -0.59 39.24
C GLN A 304 24.09 -0.91 40.63
N LEU A 305 22.86 -1.38 40.71
CA LEU A 305 22.22 -1.80 41.97
C LEU A 305 22.92 -3.01 42.58
N TYR A 306 23.38 -3.96 41.76
CA TYR A 306 24.21 -5.07 42.23
C TYR A 306 25.47 -4.58 42.94
N ARG A 307 26.13 -3.54 42.38
CA ARG A 307 27.33 -2.96 42.98
C ARG A 307 27.03 -2.18 44.27
N SER A 308 25.85 -1.56 44.40
CA SER A 308 25.52 -0.73 45.57
C SER A 308 24.83 -1.48 46.71
N LEU A 309 24.00 -2.48 46.42
CA LEU A 309 23.15 -3.19 47.40
C LEU A 309 23.53 -4.69 47.56
N GLY A 310 24.43 -5.21 46.71
CA GLY A 310 24.86 -6.60 46.75
C GLY A 310 23.92 -7.59 46.03
N PRO A 311 24.29 -8.89 46.03
CA PRO A 311 23.60 -9.94 45.27
C PRO A 311 22.15 -10.21 45.71
N LEU A 312 21.85 -10.10 47.02
CA LEU A 312 20.52 -10.37 47.57
C LEU A 312 19.46 -9.39 47.03
N ALA A 313 19.82 -8.10 46.93
CA ALA A 313 18.94 -7.08 46.40
C ALA A 313 18.64 -7.29 44.90
N LEU A 314 19.63 -7.75 44.13
CA LEU A 314 19.45 -8.10 42.72
C LEU A 314 18.49 -9.29 42.55
N THR A 315 18.65 -10.35 43.35
CA THR A 315 17.74 -11.51 43.29
C THR A 315 16.31 -11.15 43.65
N GLY A 316 16.11 -10.28 44.66
CA GLY A 316 14.79 -9.78 45.02
C GLY A 316 14.14 -8.98 43.89
N LEU A 317 14.88 -8.03 43.30
CA LEU A 317 14.41 -7.20 42.18
C LEU A 317 14.02 -8.03 40.96
N LEU A 318 14.85 -8.99 40.55
CA LEU A 318 14.56 -9.86 39.42
C LEU A 318 13.35 -10.75 39.72
N SER A 319 13.25 -11.32 40.92
CA SER A 319 12.09 -12.13 41.33
C SER A 319 10.79 -11.32 41.27
N ASN A 320 10.78 -10.10 41.80
CA ASN A 320 9.62 -9.22 41.74
C ASN A 320 9.25 -8.86 40.30
N TYR A 321 10.26 -8.62 39.44
CA TYR A 321 10.04 -8.34 38.02
C TYR A 321 9.41 -9.53 37.27
N PHE A 322 9.93 -10.74 37.45
CA PHE A 322 9.34 -11.95 36.83
C PHE A 322 7.92 -12.23 37.34
N LEU A 323 7.68 -12.04 38.64
CA LEU A 323 6.36 -12.22 39.24
C LEU A 323 5.35 -11.23 38.65
N THR A 324 5.69 -9.94 38.62
CA THR A 324 4.83 -8.89 38.04
C THR A 324 4.59 -9.11 36.54
N ALA A 325 5.62 -9.49 35.79
CA ALA A 325 5.50 -9.85 34.37
C ALA A 325 4.55 -11.05 34.15
N SER A 326 4.64 -12.08 34.98
CA SER A 326 3.79 -13.27 34.88
C SER A 326 2.32 -12.96 35.20
N ILE A 327 2.07 -12.16 36.25
CA ILE A 327 0.71 -11.75 36.64
C ILE A 327 0.06 -10.94 35.53
N LEU A 328 0.75 -9.90 35.04
CA LEU A 328 0.22 -9.03 33.99
C LEU A 328 0.00 -9.77 32.68
N ARG A 329 0.90 -10.69 32.30
CA ARG A 329 0.72 -11.53 31.11
C ARG A 329 -0.52 -12.41 31.19
N ARG A 330 -0.83 -12.97 32.37
CA ARG A 330 -2.00 -13.83 32.56
C ARG A 330 -3.32 -13.07 32.53
N LEU A 331 -3.30 -11.81 32.96
CA LEU A 331 -4.48 -10.92 33.02
C LEU A 331 -4.64 -10.05 31.76
N SER A 332 -3.64 -10.05 30.86
CA SER A 332 -3.64 -9.24 29.65
C SER A 332 -4.69 -9.72 28.63
N PRO A 333 -5.63 -8.86 28.21
CA PRO A 333 -6.55 -9.19 27.15
C PRO A 333 -5.87 -9.33 25.77
N PRO A 334 -6.49 -10.04 24.81
CA PRO A 334 -5.91 -10.25 23.49
C PRO A 334 -6.05 -9.01 22.58
N PHE A 335 -5.32 -7.93 22.88
CA PHE A 335 -5.42 -6.64 22.16
C PHE A 335 -5.15 -6.75 20.66
N GLY A 336 -4.20 -7.59 20.23
CA GLY A 336 -3.90 -7.77 18.81
C GLY A 336 -5.11 -8.29 18.00
N LYS A 337 -5.93 -9.18 18.59
CA LYS A 337 -7.16 -9.66 17.94
C LYS A 337 -8.23 -8.58 17.87
N LEU A 338 -8.41 -7.85 18.95
CA LEU A 338 -9.38 -6.75 19.03
C LEU A 338 -9.08 -5.68 17.99
N LYS A 339 -7.80 -5.32 17.84
CA LYS A 339 -7.32 -4.39 16.81
C LYS A 339 -7.47 -4.93 15.38
N ALA A 340 -7.22 -6.21 15.14
CA ALA A 340 -7.42 -6.80 13.82
C ALA A 340 -8.89 -6.73 13.37
N VAL A 341 -9.84 -6.99 14.29
CA VAL A 341 -11.28 -6.88 14.01
C VAL A 341 -11.71 -5.42 13.82
N GLU A 342 -11.17 -4.49 14.62
CA GLU A 342 -11.40 -3.05 14.46
C GLU A 342 -11.00 -2.59 13.05
N GLY A 343 -9.80 -2.93 12.59
CA GLY A 343 -9.32 -2.56 11.25
C GLY A 343 -10.12 -3.20 10.11
N ARG A 344 -10.78 -4.34 10.34
CA ARG A 344 -11.72 -4.93 9.37
C ARG A 344 -13.01 -4.12 9.28
N LYS A 345 -13.64 -3.80 10.43
CA LYS A 345 -14.85 -2.97 10.48
C LYS A 345 -14.63 -1.57 9.90
N GLU A 346 -13.45 -0.99 10.16
CA GLU A 346 -13.05 0.29 9.56
C GLU A 346 -12.91 0.17 8.02
N GLY A 347 -12.35 -0.94 7.54
CA GLY A 347 -12.28 -1.27 6.11
C GLY A 347 -13.67 -1.40 5.47
N ASP A 348 -14.59 -2.12 6.10
CA ASP A 348 -15.97 -2.30 5.63
C ASP A 348 -16.69 -0.94 5.52
N PHE A 349 -16.55 -0.08 6.55
CA PHE A 349 -17.12 1.27 6.55
C PHE A 349 -16.53 2.16 5.43
N ARG A 350 -15.21 2.11 5.22
CA ARG A 350 -14.55 2.81 4.12
C ARG A 350 -14.98 2.28 2.76
N GLY A 351 -15.19 0.97 2.64
CA GLY A 351 -15.69 0.31 1.44
C GLY A 351 -17.07 0.83 1.03
N LEU A 352 -17.98 1.03 1.99
CA LEU A 352 -19.29 1.65 1.73
C LEU A 352 -19.14 3.08 1.20
N HIS A 353 -18.26 3.89 1.77
CA HIS A 353 -18.01 5.24 1.25
C HIS A 353 -17.40 5.22 -0.15
N ALA A 354 -16.48 4.30 -0.44
CA ALA A 354 -15.91 4.15 -1.77
C ALA A 354 -16.99 3.75 -2.80
N ARG A 355 -17.91 2.86 -2.43
CA ARG A 355 -19.08 2.50 -3.26
C ARG A 355 -19.99 3.70 -3.51
N LEU A 356 -20.29 4.50 -2.48
CA LEU A 356 -21.10 5.72 -2.61
C LEU A 356 -20.48 6.69 -3.62
N ILE A 357 -19.17 6.93 -3.52
CA ILE A 357 -18.44 7.83 -4.44
C ILE A 357 -18.44 7.26 -5.86
N ALA A 358 -18.21 5.95 -6.01
CA ALA A 358 -18.11 5.31 -7.32
C ALA A 358 -19.42 5.32 -8.11
N ASN A 359 -20.56 5.33 -7.41
CA ASN A 359 -21.91 5.29 -7.99
C ASN A 359 -22.73 6.53 -7.61
N ALA A 360 -22.06 7.67 -7.39
CA ALA A 360 -22.70 8.86 -6.82
C ALA A 360 -23.79 9.43 -7.75
N GLU A 361 -23.56 9.36 -9.05
CA GLU A 361 -24.50 9.82 -10.08
C GLU A 361 -25.74 8.93 -10.11
N GLU A 362 -25.56 7.61 -10.14
CA GLU A 362 -26.66 6.63 -10.12
C GLU A 362 -27.50 6.75 -8.84
N ILE A 363 -26.85 6.88 -7.68
CA ILE A 363 -27.53 7.06 -6.39
C ILE A 363 -28.30 8.38 -6.37
N ALA A 364 -27.74 9.46 -6.91
CA ALA A 364 -28.42 10.75 -7.01
C ALA A 364 -29.63 10.68 -7.94
N PHE A 365 -29.54 9.99 -9.08
CA PHE A 365 -30.67 9.79 -10.00
C PHE A 365 -31.84 9.04 -9.34
N TYR A 366 -31.55 8.04 -8.49
CA TYR A 366 -32.59 7.32 -7.75
C TYR A 366 -33.08 8.06 -6.49
N GLY A 367 -32.48 9.21 -6.13
CA GLY A 367 -32.78 9.87 -4.86
C GLY A 367 -32.36 9.05 -3.62
N GLY A 368 -31.40 8.13 -3.75
CA GLY A 368 -31.05 7.12 -2.75
C GLY A 368 -30.27 7.62 -1.51
N ALA A 369 -30.14 8.94 -1.32
CA ALA A 369 -29.27 9.53 -0.31
C ALA A 369 -29.61 9.10 1.14
N GLU A 370 -30.89 9.08 1.50
CA GLU A 370 -31.31 8.67 2.85
C GLU A 370 -31.08 7.17 3.10
N MET A 371 -31.30 6.32 2.09
CA MET A 371 -30.99 4.88 2.20
C MET A 371 -29.50 4.65 2.40
N GLU A 372 -28.64 5.26 1.59
CA GLU A 372 -27.18 5.15 1.73
C GLU A 372 -26.70 5.67 3.10
N LYS A 373 -27.30 6.76 3.59
CA LYS A 373 -27.06 7.27 4.95
C LYS A 373 -27.44 6.27 6.03
N THR A 374 -28.54 5.52 5.88
CA THR A 374 -28.88 4.45 6.85
C THR A 374 -27.83 3.32 6.87
N PHE A 375 -27.35 2.88 5.71
CA PHE A 375 -26.30 1.86 5.61
C PHE A 375 -24.99 2.33 6.26
N LEU A 376 -24.56 3.56 5.96
CA LEU A 376 -23.36 4.16 6.54
C LEU A 376 -23.48 4.31 8.06
N ASN A 377 -24.61 4.81 8.56
CA ASN A 377 -24.84 4.97 10.00
C ASN A 377 -24.89 3.62 10.72
N ARG A 378 -25.43 2.57 10.10
CA ARG A 378 -25.46 1.22 10.67
C ARG A 378 -24.06 0.65 10.86
N GLU A 379 -23.23 0.70 9.82
CA GLU A 379 -21.85 0.21 9.92
C GLU A 379 -21.00 1.08 10.84
N PHE A 380 -21.18 2.41 10.83
CA PHE A 380 -20.50 3.30 11.77
C PHE A 380 -20.89 2.99 13.23
N LYS A 381 -22.17 2.74 13.52
CA LYS A 381 -22.62 2.34 14.87
C LYS A 381 -22.01 1.00 15.30
N SER A 382 -21.89 0.05 14.38
CA SER A 382 -21.22 -1.24 14.60
C SER A 382 -19.74 -1.06 14.95
N LEU A 383 -19.03 -0.19 14.22
CA LEU A 383 -17.64 0.18 14.49
C LEU A 383 -17.49 0.90 15.85
N LYS A 384 -18.34 1.90 16.11
CA LYS A 384 -18.34 2.68 17.35
C LYS A 384 -18.52 1.79 18.58
N ASN A 385 -19.54 0.93 18.60
CA ASN A 385 -19.81 0.03 19.73
C ASN A 385 -18.61 -0.90 20.01
N TRP A 386 -17.95 -1.36 18.94
CA TRP A 386 -16.73 -2.18 19.07
C TRP A 386 -15.58 -1.39 19.71
N MET A 387 -15.34 -0.16 19.23
CA MET A 387 -14.30 0.72 19.79
C MET A 387 -14.56 1.06 21.25
N GLU A 388 -15.81 1.38 21.62
CA GLU A 388 -16.20 1.64 23.01
C GLU A 388 -15.93 0.43 23.91
N GLY A 389 -16.25 -0.78 23.43
CA GLY A 389 -15.94 -2.03 24.13
C GLY A 389 -14.43 -2.23 24.36
N ILE A 390 -13.60 -1.94 23.36
CA ILE A 390 -12.14 -1.98 23.49
C ILE A 390 -11.65 -0.96 24.53
N TYR A 391 -12.19 0.25 24.52
CA TYR A 391 -11.80 1.30 25.47
C TYR A 391 -12.16 0.95 26.91
N MET A 392 -13.36 0.40 27.16
CA MET A 392 -13.74 -0.06 28.50
C MET A 392 -12.81 -1.17 29.02
N LEU A 393 -12.45 -2.13 28.16
CA LEU A 393 -11.51 -3.19 28.50
C LEU A 393 -10.11 -2.63 28.82
N LYS A 394 -9.65 -1.64 28.04
CA LYS A 394 -8.37 -0.97 28.22
C LYS A 394 -8.30 -0.19 29.54
N ILE A 395 -9.39 0.48 29.94
CA ILE A 395 -9.44 1.20 31.23
C ILE A 395 -9.20 0.23 32.40
N ARG A 396 -9.94 -0.89 32.45
CA ARG A 396 -9.80 -1.89 33.53
C ARG A 396 -8.38 -2.45 33.62
N TYR A 397 -7.78 -2.77 32.47
CA TYR A 397 -6.41 -3.27 32.42
C TYR A 397 -5.38 -2.20 32.82
N ASN A 398 -5.52 -0.97 32.31
CA ASN A 398 -4.60 0.12 32.63
C ASN A 398 -4.60 0.46 34.13
N ILE A 399 -5.75 0.39 34.81
CA ILE A 399 -5.82 0.60 36.27
C ILE A 399 -4.99 -0.46 37.01
N LEU A 400 -5.17 -1.73 36.67
CA LEU A 400 -4.40 -2.84 37.24
C LEU A 400 -2.89 -2.68 36.96
N GLU A 401 -2.54 -2.35 35.72
CA GLU A 401 -1.16 -2.15 35.27
C GLU A 401 -0.47 -1.01 36.04
N ASP A 402 -1.10 0.18 36.09
CA ASP A 402 -0.57 1.34 36.80
C ASP A 402 -0.44 1.08 38.31
N PHE A 403 -1.40 0.37 38.91
CA PHE A 403 -1.34 0.00 40.32
C PHE A 403 -0.09 -0.83 40.63
N ILE A 404 0.14 -1.89 39.85
CA ILE A 404 1.28 -2.81 40.03
C ILE A 404 2.61 -2.11 39.75
N LEU A 405 2.71 -1.35 38.66
CA LEU A 405 3.98 -0.80 38.19
C LEU A 405 4.41 0.48 38.91
N LYS A 406 3.46 1.34 39.32
CA LYS A 406 3.81 2.59 40.00
C LYS A 406 3.85 2.42 41.52
N TYR A 407 2.84 1.77 42.09
CA TYR A 407 2.68 1.75 43.56
C TYR A 407 3.34 0.52 44.19
N SER A 408 3.08 -0.69 43.68
CA SER A 408 3.70 -1.90 44.25
C SER A 408 5.22 -1.90 44.08
N TRP A 409 5.73 -1.44 42.94
CA TRP A 409 7.17 -1.32 42.68
C TRP A 409 7.85 -0.26 43.55
N SER A 410 7.20 0.89 43.78
CA SER A 410 7.71 1.91 44.70
C SER A 410 7.76 1.38 46.14
N ALA A 411 6.71 0.67 46.59
CA ALA A 411 6.69 0.05 47.91
C ALA A 411 7.80 -1.00 48.07
N TYR A 412 7.99 -1.86 47.06
CA TYR A 412 9.07 -2.84 47.04
C TYR A 412 10.47 -2.20 47.01
N GLY A 413 10.61 -1.09 46.28
CA GLY A 413 11.83 -0.29 46.27
C GLY A 413 12.18 0.29 47.63
N TYR A 414 11.21 0.83 48.37
CA TYR A 414 11.43 1.28 49.75
C TYR A 414 11.89 0.15 50.66
N LEU A 415 11.26 -1.02 50.56
CA LEU A 415 11.65 -2.20 51.33
C LEU A 415 13.09 -2.63 51.03
N LEU A 416 13.50 -2.68 49.77
CA LEU A 416 14.87 -3.01 49.39
C LEU A 416 15.90 -1.95 49.77
N SER A 417 15.59 -0.67 49.58
CA SER A 417 16.49 0.44 49.90
C SER A 417 16.75 0.59 51.40
N SER A 418 15.84 0.06 52.24
CA SER A 418 15.96 0.08 53.70
C SER A 418 16.70 -1.14 54.27
N LEU A 419 16.89 -2.22 53.49
CA LEU A 419 17.62 -3.41 53.94
C LEU A 419 19.05 -3.12 54.43
N PRO A 420 19.90 -2.34 53.74
CA PRO A 420 21.24 -2.03 54.25
C PRO A 420 21.22 -1.22 55.56
N VAL A 421 20.17 -0.42 55.77
CA VAL A 421 20.01 0.43 56.96
C VAL A 421 19.58 -0.39 58.17
N PHE A 422 18.63 -1.31 58.00
CA PHE A 422 18.10 -2.14 59.09
C PHE A 422 18.86 -3.46 59.30
N LEU A 423 19.50 -4.00 58.26
CA LEU A 423 20.23 -5.27 58.29
C LEU A 423 21.61 -5.12 57.60
N PRO A 424 22.58 -4.43 58.23
CA PRO A 424 23.89 -4.13 57.63
C PRO A 424 24.69 -5.38 57.25
N ALA A 425 24.52 -6.48 57.99
CA ALA A 425 25.17 -7.77 57.72
C ALA A 425 24.77 -8.40 56.38
N TRP A 426 23.64 -7.96 55.80
CA TRP A 426 23.10 -8.49 54.54
C TRP A 426 23.27 -7.51 53.36
N GLY A 427 23.87 -6.33 53.59
CA GLY A 427 24.07 -5.26 52.60
C GLY A 427 25.28 -5.41 51.65
N GLY A 428 25.95 -6.57 51.64
CA GLY A 428 27.08 -6.85 50.74
C GLY A 428 28.35 -6.03 51.02
N LEU A 429 29.19 -5.83 49.98
CA LEU A 429 30.50 -5.15 50.06
C LEU A 429 30.43 -3.71 50.62
N GLY A 430 29.29 -3.03 50.45
CA GLY A 430 29.03 -1.70 51.04
C GLY A 430 28.90 -1.77 52.57
N GLY A 431 28.11 -2.73 53.08
CA GLY A 431 27.96 -2.97 54.52
C GLY A 431 29.25 -3.43 55.20
N ALA A 432 30.08 -4.21 54.49
CA ALA A 432 31.41 -4.64 54.98
C ALA A 432 32.40 -3.46 55.09
N SER A 433 32.35 -2.48 54.18
CA SER A 433 33.13 -1.25 54.30
C SER A 433 32.63 -0.32 55.41
N GLU A 434 31.33 -0.39 55.74
CA GLU A 434 30.68 0.37 56.81
C GLU A 434 31.03 -0.15 58.22
N GLN A 435 31.23 -1.46 58.38
CA GLN A 435 31.71 -2.05 59.63
C GLN A 435 33.17 -1.69 59.95
N ALA A 436 33.97 -1.27 58.96
CA ALA A 436 35.37 -0.90 59.14
C ALA A 436 35.59 0.58 59.53
N ALA A 437 34.60 1.47 59.34
CA ALA A 437 34.75 2.91 59.53
C ALA A 437 34.22 3.39 60.91
N HIS A 438 34.98 3.16 61.98
CA HIS A 438 34.58 3.47 63.36
C HIS A 438 34.70 4.95 63.82
N GLY A 439 34.81 5.93 62.91
CA GLY A 439 35.31 7.29 63.24
C GLY A 439 34.31 8.45 63.45
N GLU A 440 33.39 8.75 62.53
CA GLU A 440 32.64 10.04 62.59
C GLU A 440 31.14 9.83 62.37
N LYS A 441 30.28 10.46 63.20
CA LYS A 441 28.81 10.39 63.10
C LYS A 441 28.24 11.31 62.00
N ASP A 442 28.79 12.52 61.84
CA ASP A 442 28.25 13.57 60.94
C ASP A 442 28.53 13.27 59.45
N GLY A 443 29.69 12.69 59.11
CA GLY A 443 29.98 12.21 57.76
C GLY A 443 29.17 10.96 57.34
N ARG A 444 28.70 10.18 58.33
CA ARG A 444 27.97 8.92 58.14
C ARG A 444 26.56 9.17 57.63
N GLU A 445 25.83 10.10 58.23
CA GLU A 445 24.47 10.45 57.83
C GLU A 445 24.43 11.07 56.43
N ARG A 446 25.42 11.91 56.09
CA ARG A 446 25.55 12.54 54.77
C ARG A 446 25.81 11.50 53.66
N THR A 447 26.66 10.52 53.92
CA THR A 447 26.98 9.45 52.96
C THR A 447 25.80 8.49 52.79
N ARG A 448 25.14 8.10 53.89
CA ARG A 448 23.90 7.30 53.84
C ARG A 448 22.77 7.99 53.09
N MET A 449 22.61 9.30 53.26
CA MET A 449 21.60 10.06 52.52
C MET A 449 21.91 10.10 51.02
N LYS A 450 23.17 10.31 50.62
CA LYS A 450 23.61 10.25 49.22
C LYS A 450 23.32 8.88 48.61
N ASP A 451 23.71 7.81 49.30
CA ASP A 451 23.55 6.44 48.80
C ASP A 451 22.07 6.02 48.78
N PHE A 452 21.28 6.46 49.76
CA PHE A 452 19.83 6.27 49.77
C PHE A 452 19.15 6.98 48.60
N ILE A 453 19.47 8.27 48.35
CA ILE A 453 18.87 9.05 47.26
C ILE A 453 19.27 8.48 45.89
N THR A 454 20.53 8.11 45.72
CA THR A 454 21.01 7.51 44.46
C THR A 454 20.38 6.15 44.22
N ASN A 455 20.35 5.25 45.21
CA ASN A 455 19.69 3.95 45.10
C ASN A 455 18.18 4.08 44.88
N LYS A 456 17.51 5.01 45.57
CA LYS A 456 16.08 5.33 45.35
C LYS A 456 15.84 5.77 43.90
N ARG A 457 16.67 6.66 43.36
CA ARG A 457 16.52 7.16 41.98
C ARG A 457 16.81 6.07 40.94
N LEU A 458 17.80 5.22 41.18
CA LEU A 458 18.09 4.06 40.34
C LEU A 458 16.93 3.06 40.36
N MET A 459 16.32 2.79 41.51
CA MET A 459 15.14 1.93 41.62
C MET A 459 13.91 2.51 40.93
N LEU A 460 13.63 3.80 41.10
CA LEU A 460 12.55 4.48 40.37
C LEU A 460 12.79 4.43 38.86
N SER A 461 14.03 4.62 38.42
CA SER A 461 14.39 4.53 37.00
C SER A 461 14.27 3.10 36.47
N LEU A 462 14.57 2.10 37.29
CA LEU A 462 14.37 0.69 36.99
C LEU A 462 12.87 0.33 36.94
N ALA A 463 12.05 0.92 37.81
CA ALA A 463 10.59 0.78 37.81
C ALA A 463 9.98 1.35 36.54
N ASP A 464 10.40 2.56 36.18
CA ASP A 464 10.01 3.21 34.95
C ASP A 464 10.44 2.40 33.72
N ALA A 465 11.65 1.82 33.73
CA ALA A 465 12.12 0.95 32.66
C ALA A 465 11.31 -0.35 32.60
N GLY A 466 11.07 -1.01 33.72
CA GLY A 466 10.21 -2.20 33.81
C GLY A 466 8.79 -1.92 33.33
N GLY A 467 8.23 -0.78 33.70
CA GLY A 467 6.92 -0.32 33.26
C GLY A 467 6.87 -0.06 31.76
N ARG A 468 7.87 0.62 31.20
CA ARG A 468 8.02 0.80 29.74
C ARG A 468 8.15 -0.53 28.99
N MET A 469 8.88 -1.50 29.56
CA MET A 469 8.99 -2.84 28.97
C MET A 469 7.63 -3.54 28.92
N MET A 470 6.79 -3.35 29.94
CA MET A 470 5.43 -3.88 29.96
C MET A 470 4.56 -3.28 28.87
N TYR A 471 4.53 -1.95 28.74
CA TYR A 471 3.80 -1.28 27.65
C TYR A 471 4.28 -1.77 26.28
N SER A 472 5.57 -2.10 26.14
CA SER A 472 6.14 -2.59 24.88
C SER A 472 5.62 -3.99 24.49
N ILE A 473 5.11 -4.81 25.43
CA ILE A 473 4.45 -6.10 25.11
C ILE A 473 3.15 -5.85 24.35
N LYS A 474 2.42 -4.79 24.72
CA LYS A 474 1.23 -4.37 24.02
C LYS A 474 1.56 -3.86 22.62
N ASP A 475 2.57 -3.01 22.49
CA ASP A 475 3.07 -2.54 21.18
C ASP A 475 3.49 -3.71 20.30
N LEU A 476 4.14 -4.72 20.88
CA LEU A 476 4.53 -5.96 20.18
C LEU A 476 3.30 -6.78 19.74
N SER A 477 2.23 -6.78 20.53
CA SER A 477 0.97 -7.45 20.19
C SER A 477 0.21 -6.74 19.06
N GLU A 478 0.24 -5.40 19.04
CA GLU A 478 -0.30 -4.59 17.93
C GLU A 478 0.54 -4.82 16.65
N LEU A 479 1.87 -4.80 16.79
CA LEU A 479 2.79 -5.13 15.71
C LEU A 479 2.56 -6.53 15.15
N ALA A 480 2.28 -7.53 15.99
CA ALA A 480 1.98 -8.88 15.52
C ALA A 480 0.74 -8.92 14.62
N GLY A 481 -0.28 -8.11 14.92
CA GLY A 481 -1.45 -7.94 14.05
C GLY A 481 -1.08 -7.36 12.67
N TYR A 482 -0.32 -6.26 12.65
CA TYR A 482 0.13 -5.64 11.40
C TYR A 482 1.08 -6.55 10.60
N THR A 483 1.98 -7.23 11.29
CA THR A 483 2.93 -8.20 10.71
C THR A 483 2.18 -9.31 10.01
N SER A 484 1.17 -9.89 10.64
CA SER A 484 0.35 -10.94 10.03
C SER A 484 -0.35 -10.44 8.76
N ARG A 485 -0.95 -9.24 8.79
CA ARG A 485 -1.64 -8.66 7.62
C ARG A 485 -0.70 -8.40 6.45
N VAL A 486 0.43 -7.75 6.70
CA VAL A 486 1.44 -7.45 5.67
C VAL A 486 2.09 -8.73 5.14
N TYR A 487 2.34 -9.72 6.01
CA TYR A 487 2.84 -11.03 5.61
C TYR A 487 1.83 -11.78 4.72
N THR A 488 0.54 -11.76 5.06
CA THR A 488 -0.52 -12.35 4.22
C THR A 488 -0.56 -11.69 2.83
N LEU A 489 -0.47 -10.36 2.74
CA LEU A 489 -0.37 -9.68 1.44
C LEU A 489 0.87 -10.14 0.66
N ILE A 490 2.05 -10.14 1.26
CA ILE A 490 3.29 -10.47 0.53
C ILE A 490 3.34 -11.95 0.13
N SER A 491 2.84 -12.85 0.99
CA SER A 491 2.76 -14.28 0.69
C SER A 491 1.78 -14.60 -0.44
N THR A 492 0.59 -13.98 -0.44
CA THR A 492 -0.38 -14.11 -1.54
C THR A 492 0.17 -13.54 -2.85
N LEU A 493 0.88 -12.41 -2.81
CA LEU A 493 1.57 -11.86 -3.98
C LEU A 493 2.68 -12.80 -4.50
N HIS A 494 3.47 -13.42 -3.61
CA HIS A 494 4.46 -14.41 -4.02
C HIS A 494 3.83 -15.67 -4.61
N ARG A 495 2.68 -16.10 -4.07
CA ARG A 495 1.91 -17.21 -4.60
C ARG A 495 1.40 -16.92 -6.02
N ALA A 496 0.75 -15.77 -6.20
CA ALA A 496 0.27 -15.32 -7.50
C ALA A 496 1.41 -15.15 -8.52
N HIS A 497 2.55 -14.59 -8.07
CA HIS A 497 3.74 -14.44 -8.91
C HIS A 497 4.29 -15.79 -9.39
N ALA A 498 4.30 -16.79 -8.53
CA ALA A 498 4.84 -18.12 -8.83
C ALA A 498 3.80 -19.07 -9.46
N ASN A 499 2.53 -18.64 -9.60
CA ASN A 499 1.38 -19.50 -9.89
C ASN A 499 1.35 -20.78 -9.03
N ALA A 500 1.72 -20.67 -7.75
CA ALA A 500 1.93 -21.82 -6.86
C ALA A 500 0.66 -22.13 -6.03
N TYR A 501 -0.39 -22.63 -6.68
CA TYR A 501 -1.71 -22.89 -6.08
C TYR A 501 -1.91 -24.33 -5.59
N TYR A 502 -0.91 -24.97 -5.00
CA TYR A 502 -1.01 -26.37 -4.60
C TYR A 502 -1.68 -26.54 -3.23
N VAL A 503 -2.72 -27.37 -3.15
CA VAL A 503 -3.32 -27.80 -1.88
C VAL A 503 -2.72 -29.15 -1.49
N ARG A 504 -1.90 -29.20 -0.45
CA ARG A 504 -1.34 -30.48 0.04
C ARG A 504 -2.40 -31.25 0.81
N GLY A 505 -2.66 -32.49 0.41
CA GLY A 505 -3.53 -33.43 1.14
C GLY A 505 -5.02 -33.36 0.81
N ARG A 506 -5.42 -32.64 -0.25
CA ARG A 506 -6.79 -32.61 -0.77
C ARG A 506 -6.75 -32.76 -2.28
N GLU A 507 -7.73 -33.44 -2.87
CA GLU A 507 -7.88 -33.46 -4.32
C GLU A 507 -8.15 -32.04 -4.83
N ASN A 508 -7.56 -31.70 -5.97
CA ASN A 508 -7.79 -30.42 -6.59
C ASN A 508 -9.23 -30.35 -7.09
N GLU A 509 -9.96 -29.32 -6.66
CA GLU A 509 -11.29 -29.05 -7.19
C GLU A 509 -11.18 -28.74 -8.68
N LEU A 510 -12.09 -29.32 -9.48
CA LEU A 510 -12.11 -29.15 -10.92
C LEU A 510 -12.20 -27.66 -11.27
N TYR A 511 -11.37 -27.22 -12.21
CA TYR A 511 -11.30 -25.82 -12.61
C TYR A 511 -10.98 -24.83 -11.47
N SER A 512 -10.30 -25.28 -10.41
CA SER A 512 -9.67 -24.39 -9.43
C SER A 512 -8.30 -23.92 -9.94
N LEU A 513 -7.75 -22.83 -9.39
CA LEU A 513 -6.39 -22.37 -9.75
C LEU A 513 -5.30 -23.45 -9.49
N SER A 514 -5.60 -24.46 -8.67
CA SER A 514 -4.74 -25.63 -8.45
C SER A 514 -4.76 -26.65 -9.60
N ASP A 515 -5.80 -26.63 -10.44
CA ASP A 515 -6.07 -27.55 -11.55
C ASP A 515 -5.80 -26.93 -12.92
N VAL A 516 -4.96 -25.91 -12.99
CA VAL A 516 -4.58 -25.29 -14.27
C VAL A 516 -3.53 -26.17 -14.96
N GLN A 517 -3.93 -26.83 -16.05
CA GLN A 517 -3.07 -27.76 -16.83
C GLN A 517 -2.84 -27.30 -18.28
N GLY A 518 -3.65 -26.37 -18.78
CA GLY A 518 -3.53 -25.85 -20.13
C GLY A 518 -2.36 -24.89 -20.30
N THR A 519 -2.02 -24.60 -21.56
CA THR A 519 -0.82 -23.80 -21.88
C THR A 519 -1.13 -22.60 -22.77
N ILE A 520 -0.42 -21.50 -22.54
CA ILE A 520 -0.45 -20.32 -23.41
C ILE A 520 0.90 -20.22 -24.13
N GLN A 521 0.91 -20.45 -25.44
CA GLN A 521 2.09 -20.28 -26.29
C GLN A 521 2.09 -18.88 -26.91
N LYS A 522 3.21 -18.17 -26.73
CA LYS A 522 3.44 -16.84 -27.31
C LYS A 522 4.34 -16.95 -28.54
N GLY A 523 4.02 -16.23 -29.60
CA GLY A 523 4.80 -16.20 -30.85
C GLY A 523 4.17 -16.92 -32.04
N PHE A 524 2.89 -17.27 -31.95
CA PHE A 524 2.14 -17.79 -33.09
C PHE A 524 1.68 -16.66 -34.01
N ASP A 525 1.73 -16.90 -35.32
CA ASP A 525 1.32 -15.94 -36.36
C ASP A 525 -0.20 -15.97 -36.59
N GLY A 526 -0.94 -15.64 -35.54
CA GLY A 526 -2.39 -15.79 -35.49
C GLY A 526 -2.91 -15.93 -34.08
N LEU A 527 -4.20 -16.24 -33.99
CA LEU A 527 -4.84 -16.75 -32.78
C LEU A 527 -5.27 -18.20 -33.03
N ARG A 528 -4.84 -19.13 -32.18
CA ARG A 528 -5.26 -20.53 -32.23
C ARG A 528 -5.71 -20.98 -30.85
N LEU A 529 -6.92 -21.51 -30.77
CA LEU A 529 -7.43 -22.24 -29.61
C LEU A 529 -7.59 -23.70 -30.01
N GLU A 530 -7.12 -24.61 -29.17
CA GLU A 530 -7.27 -26.06 -29.36
C GLU A 530 -7.81 -26.72 -28.11
N ASN A 531 -9.03 -27.23 -28.21
CA ASN A 531 -9.75 -27.92 -27.15
C ASN A 531 -9.69 -27.17 -25.82
N VAL A 532 -9.97 -25.85 -25.88
CA VAL A 532 -9.88 -24.96 -24.72
C VAL A 532 -11.28 -24.82 -24.10
N PRO A 533 -11.53 -25.35 -22.89
CA PRO A 533 -12.73 -25.02 -22.15
C PRO A 533 -12.67 -23.57 -21.70
N ILE A 534 -13.78 -22.85 -21.86
CA ILE A 534 -13.93 -21.49 -21.35
C ILE A 534 -14.65 -21.58 -20.01
N VAL A 535 -13.94 -21.29 -18.94
CA VAL A 535 -14.46 -21.43 -17.56
C VAL A 535 -14.41 -20.07 -16.87
N ALA A 536 -15.53 -19.67 -16.25
CA ALA A 536 -15.61 -18.57 -15.31
C ALA A 536 -14.93 -18.94 -13.98
N PRO A 537 -13.78 -18.34 -13.63
CA PRO A 537 -13.07 -18.71 -12.42
C PRO A 537 -13.82 -18.25 -11.16
N ALA A 538 -13.88 -19.12 -10.16
CA ALA A 538 -14.22 -18.74 -8.79
C ALA A 538 -12.98 -18.29 -8.00
N LEU A 539 -13.19 -17.71 -6.83
CA LEU A 539 -12.09 -17.36 -5.93
C LEU A 539 -11.47 -18.63 -5.35
N TRP A 540 -10.16 -18.78 -5.52
CA TRP A 540 -9.42 -19.90 -4.92
C TRP A 540 -9.69 -19.98 -3.40
N PRO A 541 -9.94 -21.19 -2.84
CA PRO A 541 -9.70 -22.50 -3.44
C PRO A 541 -10.82 -23.10 -4.32
N GLN A 542 -11.95 -22.41 -4.51
CA GLN A 542 -13.11 -22.95 -5.22
C GLN A 542 -12.85 -23.14 -6.72
N GLY A 543 -13.54 -24.11 -7.32
CA GLY A 543 -13.55 -24.36 -8.76
C GLY A 543 -14.43 -23.38 -9.52
N GLY A 544 -14.10 -23.12 -10.79
CA GLY A 544 -14.89 -22.27 -11.68
C GLY A 544 -16.03 -23.00 -12.39
N ASP A 545 -16.95 -22.22 -12.95
CA ASP A 545 -18.08 -22.70 -13.74
C ASP A 545 -17.71 -22.77 -15.22
N GLU A 546 -17.89 -23.92 -15.84
CA GLU A 546 -17.65 -24.12 -17.27
C GLU A 546 -18.76 -23.45 -18.10
N LEU A 547 -18.35 -22.60 -19.05
CA LEU A 547 -19.26 -21.88 -19.97
C LEU A 547 -19.28 -22.51 -21.35
N ILE A 548 -18.13 -23.01 -21.83
CA ILE A 548 -17.97 -23.64 -23.14
C ILE A 548 -17.03 -24.83 -22.97
N GLU A 549 -17.43 -26.02 -23.41
CA GLU A 549 -16.71 -27.27 -23.13
C GLU A 549 -15.36 -27.38 -23.86
N SER A 550 -15.31 -27.09 -25.16
CA SER A 550 -14.08 -27.32 -25.95
C SER A 550 -14.05 -26.45 -27.19
N LEU A 551 -13.50 -25.24 -27.06
CA LEU A 551 -13.40 -24.29 -28.16
C LEU A 551 -12.13 -24.53 -28.99
N SER A 552 -12.31 -24.74 -30.29
CA SER A 552 -11.23 -24.97 -31.26
C SER A 552 -11.38 -24.09 -32.49
N LEU A 553 -10.46 -23.14 -32.71
CA LEU A 553 -10.47 -22.26 -33.88
C LEU A 553 -9.09 -21.70 -34.21
N ILE A 554 -8.90 -21.28 -35.45
CA ILE A 554 -7.67 -20.65 -35.94
C ILE A 554 -8.01 -19.41 -36.76
N ILE A 555 -7.43 -18.27 -36.38
CA ILE A 555 -7.56 -16.98 -37.06
C ILE A 555 -6.17 -16.53 -37.51
N ARG A 556 -5.98 -16.34 -38.81
CA ARG A 556 -4.73 -15.81 -39.39
C ARG A 556 -4.83 -14.31 -39.63
N GLN A 557 -3.72 -13.68 -40.00
CA GLN A 557 -3.74 -12.26 -40.31
C GLN A 557 -4.67 -11.98 -41.50
N GLY A 558 -5.53 -10.96 -41.38
CA GLY A 558 -6.55 -10.61 -42.38
C GLY A 558 -7.87 -11.38 -42.24
N ASP A 559 -7.92 -12.43 -41.41
CA ASP A 559 -9.17 -13.12 -41.08
C ASP A 559 -9.90 -12.37 -39.97
N HIS A 560 -10.87 -11.55 -40.34
CA HIS A 560 -11.68 -10.81 -39.37
C HIS A 560 -12.73 -11.74 -38.74
N LEU A 561 -12.81 -11.78 -37.41
CA LEU A 561 -13.72 -12.65 -36.66
C LEU A 561 -14.78 -11.84 -35.91
N LEU A 562 -16.05 -12.14 -36.14
CA LEU A 562 -17.15 -11.70 -35.27
C LEU A 562 -17.49 -12.81 -34.28
N ILE A 563 -17.55 -12.50 -32.99
CA ILE A 563 -18.04 -13.38 -31.94
C ILE A 563 -19.43 -12.87 -31.52
N SER A 564 -20.44 -13.66 -31.81
CA SER A 564 -21.85 -13.35 -31.58
C SER A 564 -22.51 -14.40 -30.68
N GLY A 565 -23.62 -14.04 -30.05
CA GLY A 565 -24.38 -14.93 -29.16
C GLY A 565 -25.17 -14.15 -28.11
N PRO A 566 -26.08 -14.82 -27.37
CA PRO A 566 -26.88 -14.21 -26.31
C PRO A 566 -26.05 -13.58 -25.20
N ASN A 567 -26.67 -12.70 -24.40
CA ASN A 567 -26.01 -12.13 -23.23
C ASN A 567 -25.75 -13.21 -22.18
N GLY A 568 -24.59 -13.18 -21.52
CA GLY A 568 -24.23 -14.13 -20.46
C GLY A 568 -23.52 -15.41 -20.90
N VAL A 569 -23.48 -15.74 -22.20
CA VAL A 569 -22.88 -16.99 -22.73
C VAL A 569 -21.33 -17.08 -22.65
N GLY A 570 -20.66 -16.04 -22.13
CA GLY A 570 -19.19 -16.06 -22.02
C GLY A 570 -18.43 -15.48 -23.22
N LYS A 571 -19.04 -14.67 -24.09
CA LYS A 571 -18.32 -13.99 -25.20
C LYS A 571 -17.05 -13.25 -24.73
N SER A 572 -17.18 -12.41 -23.71
CA SER A 572 -16.04 -11.67 -23.14
C SER A 572 -15.08 -12.56 -22.32
N ALA A 573 -15.51 -13.77 -21.93
CA ALA A 573 -14.62 -14.74 -21.29
C ALA A 573 -13.53 -15.23 -22.24
N ILE A 574 -13.86 -15.44 -23.52
CA ILE A 574 -12.87 -15.80 -24.56
C ILE A 574 -11.76 -14.75 -24.62
N ALA A 575 -12.12 -13.46 -24.65
CA ALA A 575 -11.14 -12.37 -24.64
C ALA A 575 -10.23 -12.41 -23.40
N ARG A 576 -10.80 -12.71 -22.22
CA ARG A 576 -10.05 -12.80 -20.95
C ARG A 576 -9.09 -13.99 -20.92
N VAL A 577 -9.49 -15.14 -21.46
CA VAL A 577 -8.62 -16.32 -21.59
C VAL A 577 -7.47 -16.03 -22.57
N VAL A 578 -7.76 -15.46 -23.75
CA VAL A 578 -6.75 -15.11 -24.75
C VAL A 578 -5.78 -14.02 -24.24
N ALA A 579 -6.27 -13.05 -23.46
CA ALA A 579 -5.43 -12.05 -22.81
C ALA A 579 -4.53 -12.63 -21.71
N GLY A 580 -4.85 -13.82 -21.18
CA GLY A 580 -4.21 -14.43 -20.01
C GLY A 580 -4.67 -13.84 -18.68
N LEU A 581 -5.83 -13.15 -18.67
CA LEU A 581 -6.48 -12.70 -17.44
C LEU A 581 -7.11 -13.89 -16.70
N TRP A 582 -7.76 -14.78 -17.44
CA TRP A 582 -8.28 -16.05 -16.93
C TRP A 582 -7.30 -17.18 -17.29
N PRO A 583 -7.12 -18.17 -16.39
CA PRO A 583 -6.23 -19.29 -16.65
C PRO A 583 -6.78 -20.19 -17.76
N VAL A 584 -5.87 -20.84 -18.49
CA VAL A 584 -6.22 -21.87 -19.47
C VAL A 584 -6.21 -23.22 -18.74
N TYR A 585 -7.38 -23.74 -18.37
CA TYR A 585 -7.46 -24.96 -17.55
C TYR A 585 -7.05 -26.21 -18.30
N ARG A 586 -7.41 -26.33 -19.58
CA ARG A 586 -7.06 -27.44 -20.49
C ARG A 586 -6.78 -26.88 -21.89
N GLY A 587 -6.23 -27.70 -22.76
CA GLY A 587 -5.97 -27.33 -24.15
C GLY A 587 -4.81 -26.34 -24.32
N LEU A 588 -4.78 -25.71 -25.49
CA LEU A 588 -3.71 -24.82 -25.93
C LEU A 588 -4.28 -23.50 -26.48
N VAL A 589 -3.78 -22.38 -25.97
CA VAL A 589 -3.99 -21.05 -26.55
C VAL A 589 -2.67 -20.57 -27.14
N SER A 590 -2.64 -20.35 -28.44
CA SER A 590 -1.49 -19.76 -29.14
C SER A 590 -1.82 -18.36 -29.61
N ARG A 591 -0.95 -17.39 -29.29
CA ARG A 591 -1.15 -15.97 -29.62
C ARG A 591 0.14 -15.27 -30.03
N PRO A 592 0.07 -14.06 -30.64
CA PRO A 592 1.26 -13.28 -30.95
C PRO A 592 2.07 -12.94 -29.70
N LYS A 593 3.39 -12.75 -29.87
CA LYS A 593 4.34 -12.60 -28.76
C LYS A 593 4.13 -11.31 -27.97
N ASN A 594 3.92 -10.20 -28.67
CA ASN A 594 3.87 -8.87 -28.09
C ASN A 594 2.40 -8.46 -27.81
N THR A 595 2.22 -7.65 -26.77
CA THR A 595 1.01 -6.83 -26.57
C THR A 595 1.31 -5.43 -27.08
N GLY A 596 0.47 -4.88 -27.96
CA GLY A 596 0.73 -3.58 -28.62
C GLY A 596 1.26 -3.71 -30.05
N GLU A 597 2.23 -2.86 -30.42
CA GLU A 597 2.85 -2.84 -31.77
C GLU A 597 3.33 -4.24 -32.20
N ASP A 598 2.99 -4.63 -33.43
CA ASP A 598 3.23 -5.94 -34.03
C ASP A 598 2.64 -7.16 -33.28
N GLY A 599 1.72 -6.89 -32.34
CA GLY A 599 1.16 -7.87 -31.42
C GLY A 599 -0.37 -7.95 -31.42
N ILE A 600 -0.94 -8.23 -30.25
CA ILE A 600 -2.38 -8.19 -29.98
C ILE A 600 -2.72 -7.05 -29.01
N MET A 601 -3.80 -6.33 -29.26
CA MET A 601 -4.33 -5.29 -28.37
C MET A 601 -5.79 -5.57 -28.02
N PHE A 602 -6.18 -5.29 -26.78
CA PHE A 602 -7.54 -5.54 -26.28
C PHE A 602 -8.22 -4.22 -25.93
N LEU A 603 -9.42 -4.01 -26.47
CA LEU A 603 -10.31 -2.92 -26.12
C LEU A 603 -11.47 -3.50 -25.28
N PRO A 604 -11.54 -3.20 -23.97
CA PRO A 604 -12.60 -3.71 -23.11
C PRO A 604 -13.92 -2.96 -23.34
N GLN A 605 -15.03 -3.60 -22.95
CA GLN A 605 -16.38 -3.02 -22.98
C GLN A 605 -16.48 -1.66 -22.28
N ARG A 606 -15.78 -1.48 -21.15
CA ARG A 606 -15.64 -0.21 -20.44
C ARG A 606 -14.25 0.37 -20.70
N PRO A 607 -14.09 1.37 -21.58
CA PRO A 607 -12.79 1.93 -21.92
C PRO A 607 -12.06 2.49 -20.68
N TYR A 608 -10.81 2.06 -20.48
CA TYR A 608 -9.95 2.64 -19.46
C TYR A 608 -9.37 3.98 -19.95
N LEU A 609 -9.60 5.04 -19.17
CA LEU A 609 -9.01 6.35 -19.35
C LEU A 609 -7.86 6.52 -18.35
N SER A 610 -6.67 6.84 -18.87
CA SER A 610 -5.48 6.98 -18.06
C SER A 610 -5.56 8.22 -17.17
N ILE A 611 -4.95 8.16 -15.98
CA ILE A 611 -4.76 9.35 -15.16
C ILE A 611 -3.64 10.19 -15.81
N GLY A 612 -3.95 11.41 -16.21
CA GLY A 612 -2.95 12.30 -16.81
C GLY A 612 -3.50 13.22 -17.89
N THR A 613 -2.70 13.40 -18.93
CA THR A 613 -2.95 14.37 -20.00
C THR A 613 -3.87 13.81 -21.10
N LEU A 614 -4.31 14.66 -22.03
CA LEU A 614 -5.04 14.20 -23.22
C LEU A 614 -4.15 13.29 -24.08
N ARG A 615 -2.84 13.62 -24.17
CA ARG A 615 -1.84 12.79 -24.86
C ARG A 615 -1.86 11.36 -24.30
N ASP A 616 -1.82 11.23 -22.97
CA ASP A 616 -1.78 9.94 -22.27
C ASP A 616 -2.96 9.04 -22.65
N GLN A 617 -4.15 9.62 -22.94
CA GLN A 617 -5.32 8.84 -23.33
C GLN A 617 -5.11 8.05 -24.63
N VAL A 618 -4.37 8.62 -25.57
CA VAL A 618 -4.13 8.05 -26.91
C VAL A 618 -2.90 7.15 -26.92
N ILE A 619 -1.84 7.49 -26.19
CA ILE A 619 -0.59 6.73 -26.23
C ILE A 619 -0.55 5.55 -25.25
N TYR A 620 -1.41 5.52 -24.23
CA TYR A 620 -1.45 4.42 -23.26
C TYR A 620 -1.46 3.04 -23.96
N PRO A 621 -0.65 2.05 -23.52
CA PRO A 621 0.12 1.99 -22.27
C PRO A 621 1.49 2.70 -22.27
N ASP A 622 1.87 3.36 -23.37
CA ASP A 622 3.15 4.08 -23.47
C ASP A 622 3.13 5.41 -22.72
N GLY A 623 4.31 5.89 -22.30
CA GLY A 623 4.54 7.27 -21.87
C GLY A 623 5.10 8.17 -22.99
N GLU A 624 5.24 9.46 -22.74
CA GLU A 624 5.82 10.42 -23.72
C GLU A 624 7.25 10.02 -24.14
N ALA A 625 8.04 9.45 -23.23
CA ALA A 625 9.38 8.94 -23.53
C ALA A 625 9.33 7.80 -24.56
N ASP A 626 8.45 6.82 -24.35
CA ASP A 626 8.28 5.67 -25.24
C ASP A 626 7.77 6.12 -26.62
N MET A 627 6.84 7.08 -26.67
CA MET A 627 6.37 7.71 -27.91
C MET A 627 7.52 8.32 -28.72
N ARG A 628 8.45 9.02 -28.06
CA ARG A 628 9.63 9.59 -28.72
C ARG A 628 10.62 8.52 -29.18
N ASP A 629 10.80 7.46 -28.40
CA ASP A 629 11.65 6.33 -28.76
C ASP A 629 11.11 5.61 -30.01
N LYS A 630 9.78 5.52 -30.14
CA LYS A 630 9.06 5.07 -31.35
C LYS A 630 9.07 6.08 -32.51
N ARG A 631 9.75 7.22 -32.35
CA ARG A 631 9.83 8.32 -33.33
C ARG A 631 8.48 8.90 -33.75
N LYS A 632 7.45 8.76 -32.90
CA LYS A 632 6.12 9.34 -33.10
C LYS A 632 6.07 10.75 -32.50
N ASN A 633 5.35 11.65 -33.15
CA ASN A 633 5.20 13.04 -32.71
C ASN A 633 3.71 13.42 -32.61
N GLU A 634 3.41 14.65 -32.14
CA GLU A 634 2.03 15.12 -31.96
C GLU A 634 1.16 15.07 -33.24
N HIS A 635 1.77 15.16 -34.42
CA HIS A 635 1.05 15.02 -35.68
C HIS A 635 0.52 13.59 -35.88
N ASP A 636 1.27 12.57 -35.45
CA ASP A 636 0.79 11.19 -35.49
C ASP A 636 -0.41 10.97 -34.56
N LEU A 637 -0.38 11.57 -33.35
CA LEU A 637 -1.54 11.51 -32.45
C LEU A 637 -2.74 12.25 -33.03
N LYS A 638 -2.51 13.42 -33.63
CA LYS A 638 -3.56 14.19 -34.29
C LYS A 638 -4.21 13.39 -35.41
N ARG A 639 -3.41 12.75 -36.27
CA ARG A 639 -3.89 11.85 -37.32
C ARG A 639 -4.71 10.68 -36.76
N ALA A 640 -4.26 10.05 -35.67
CA ALA A 640 -5.02 8.98 -35.02
C ALA A 640 -6.38 9.46 -34.48
N LEU A 641 -6.44 10.66 -33.87
CA LEU A 641 -7.71 11.27 -33.46
C LEU A 641 -8.59 11.65 -34.65
N ASP A 642 -8.04 12.20 -35.73
CA ASP A 642 -8.80 12.58 -36.92
C ASP A 642 -9.46 11.35 -37.57
N HIS A 643 -8.71 10.24 -37.66
CA HIS A 643 -9.22 8.95 -38.14
C HIS A 643 -10.32 8.40 -37.22
N ALA A 644 -10.19 8.60 -35.90
CA ALA A 644 -11.21 8.26 -34.92
C ALA A 644 -12.35 9.28 -34.82
N LYS A 645 -12.42 10.30 -35.69
CA LYS A 645 -13.40 11.41 -35.67
C LYS A 645 -13.43 12.20 -34.35
N LEU A 646 -12.26 12.35 -33.74
CA LEU A 646 -12.01 13.08 -32.49
C LEU A 646 -11.01 14.23 -32.66
N GLY A 647 -10.74 14.65 -33.90
CA GLY A 647 -9.81 15.72 -34.22
C GLY A 647 -10.05 17.03 -33.47
N TYR A 648 -11.29 17.33 -33.11
CA TYR A 648 -11.65 18.57 -32.41
C TYR A 648 -11.22 18.59 -30.93
N LEU A 649 -10.95 17.44 -30.30
CA LEU A 649 -10.71 17.33 -28.86
C LEU A 649 -9.53 18.19 -28.35
N PRO A 650 -8.34 18.19 -28.99
CA PRO A 650 -7.24 19.02 -28.49
C PRO A 650 -7.55 20.50 -28.49
N GLY A 651 -8.34 20.99 -29.45
CA GLY A 651 -8.77 22.40 -29.50
C GLY A 651 -9.81 22.72 -28.41
N ARG A 652 -10.80 21.84 -28.24
CA ARG A 652 -11.85 21.98 -27.23
C ARG A 652 -11.32 21.94 -25.79
N GLU A 653 -10.34 21.06 -25.53
CA GLU A 653 -9.89 20.74 -24.18
C GLU A 653 -8.60 21.46 -23.75
N GLY A 654 -8.09 22.41 -24.56
CA GLY A 654 -6.95 23.26 -24.19
C GLY A 654 -5.55 22.68 -24.49
N GLY A 655 -5.47 21.67 -25.36
CA GLY A 655 -4.22 21.09 -25.85
C GLY A 655 -3.87 19.70 -25.29
N TRP A 656 -2.76 19.13 -25.77
CA TRP A 656 -2.33 17.76 -25.47
C TRP A 656 -1.90 17.55 -24.02
N ASP A 657 -1.31 18.56 -23.40
CA ASP A 657 -0.78 18.49 -22.02
C ASP A 657 -1.82 18.85 -20.94
N THR A 658 -3.08 19.12 -21.33
CA THR A 658 -4.13 19.42 -20.37
C THR A 658 -4.45 18.21 -19.51
N ARG A 659 -4.64 18.40 -18.20
CA ARG A 659 -5.05 17.36 -17.25
C ARG A 659 -6.46 17.64 -16.75
N LYS A 660 -7.35 16.65 -16.85
CA LYS A 660 -8.73 16.69 -16.35
C LYS A 660 -9.14 15.30 -15.89
N GLU A 661 -10.26 15.21 -15.19
CA GLU A 661 -10.91 13.92 -14.90
C GLU A 661 -11.65 13.46 -16.16
N TRP A 662 -10.94 12.79 -17.06
CA TRP A 662 -11.44 12.42 -18.39
C TRP A 662 -12.69 11.54 -18.36
N LYS A 663 -12.90 10.82 -17.24
CA LYS A 663 -14.12 10.02 -17.02
C LYS A 663 -15.37 10.88 -17.06
N ASP A 664 -15.33 12.10 -16.53
CA ASP A 664 -16.50 12.95 -16.38
C ASP A 664 -16.63 13.96 -17.54
N VAL A 665 -15.51 14.24 -18.21
CA VAL A 665 -15.45 15.23 -19.32
C VAL A 665 -15.90 14.65 -20.66
N LEU A 666 -15.61 13.37 -20.91
CA LEU A 666 -15.88 12.73 -22.21
C LEU A 666 -17.25 12.05 -22.22
N SER A 667 -17.97 12.15 -23.34
CA SER A 667 -19.20 11.38 -23.55
C SER A 667 -18.90 9.89 -23.78
N GLY A 668 -19.89 9.02 -23.60
CA GLY A 668 -19.74 7.56 -23.80
C GLY A 668 -19.18 7.19 -25.19
N GLY A 669 -19.71 7.81 -26.24
CA GLY A 669 -19.21 7.63 -27.62
C GLY A 669 -17.78 8.15 -27.81
N GLU A 670 -17.42 9.28 -27.19
CA GLU A 670 -16.04 9.78 -27.22
C GLU A 670 -15.07 8.83 -26.51
N LYS A 671 -15.45 8.26 -25.36
CA LYS A 671 -14.63 7.27 -24.63
C LYS A 671 -14.32 6.05 -25.48
N GLN A 672 -15.32 5.52 -26.19
CA GLN A 672 -15.14 4.39 -27.11
C GLN A 672 -14.26 4.75 -28.30
N ARG A 673 -14.48 5.92 -28.92
CA ARG A 673 -13.65 6.41 -30.03
C ARG A 673 -12.20 6.69 -29.61
N ILE A 674 -11.94 7.11 -28.38
CA ILE A 674 -10.56 7.18 -27.84
C ILE A 674 -9.92 5.80 -27.78
N GLY A 675 -10.66 4.76 -27.42
CA GLY A 675 -10.18 3.38 -27.49
C GLY A 675 -9.73 2.99 -28.90
N ILE A 676 -10.50 3.36 -29.93
CA ILE A 676 -10.12 3.15 -31.33
C ILE A 676 -8.95 4.06 -31.74
N ALA A 677 -8.90 5.32 -31.32
CA ALA A 677 -7.76 6.20 -31.57
C ALA A 677 -6.45 5.61 -31.00
N ARG A 678 -6.52 5.01 -29.82
CA ARG A 678 -5.41 4.27 -29.19
C ARG A 678 -5.01 3.06 -30.03
N LEU A 679 -5.97 2.33 -30.57
CA LEU A 679 -5.71 1.22 -31.50
C LEU A 679 -5.01 1.69 -32.77
N LEU A 680 -5.48 2.78 -33.37
CA LEU A 680 -4.91 3.38 -34.59
C LEU A 680 -3.54 4.03 -34.35
N TYR A 681 -3.24 4.44 -33.11
CA TYR A 681 -1.92 4.92 -32.74
C TYR A 681 -0.91 3.77 -32.64
N HIS A 682 -1.29 2.64 -32.04
CA HIS A 682 -0.40 1.48 -31.85
C HIS A 682 -0.34 0.54 -33.06
N GLU A 683 -1.29 0.60 -33.98
CA GLU A 683 -1.34 -0.23 -35.21
C GLU A 683 -0.99 -1.72 -34.96
N PRO A 684 -1.65 -2.41 -34.02
CA PRO A 684 -1.35 -3.82 -33.72
C PRO A 684 -1.76 -4.75 -34.87
N ARG A 685 -1.15 -5.95 -34.97
CA ARG A 685 -1.55 -6.94 -35.99
C ARG A 685 -2.95 -7.52 -35.73
N TYR A 686 -3.31 -7.66 -34.46
CA TYR A 686 -4.61 -8.15 -34.02
C TYR A 686 -5.25 -7.22 -32.97
N ALA A 687 -6.55 -7.01 -33.08
CA ALA A 687 -7.32 -6.20 -32.15
C ALA A 687 -8.54 -6.99 -31.67
N PHE A 688 -8.65 -7.18 -30.35
CA PHE A 688 -9.84 -7.70 -29.71
C PHE A 688 -10.72 -6.52 -29.29
N ILE A 689 -11.94 -6.43 -29.80
CA ILE A 689 -12.87 -5.33 -29.52
C ILE A 689 -14.11 -5.89 -28.82
N ASP A 690 -14.21 -5.68 -27.51
CA ASP A 690 -15.33 -6.14 -26.69
C ASP A 690 -16.40 -5.05 -26.61
N GLU A 691 -17.47 -5.15 -27.41
CA GLU A 691 -18.56 -4.16 -27.51
C GLU A 691 -18.09 -2.69 -27.68
N GLY A 692 -16.92 -2.50 -28.30
CA GLY A 692 -16.20 -1.22 -28.31
C GLY A 692 -16.84 -0.09 -29.13
N THR A 693 -17.97 -0.33 -29.80
CA THR A 693 -18.71 0.66 -30.61
C THR A 693 -20.21 0.71 -30.30
N SER A 694 -20.64 0.17 -29.16
CA SER A 694 -22.06 0.14 -28.75
C SER A 694 -22.69 1.53 -28.54
N ALA A 695 -21.89 2.53 -28.16
CA ALA A 695 -22.32 3.92 -27.96
C ALA A 695 -21.94 4.84 -29.13
N VAL A 696 -21.56 4.27 -30.28
CA VAL A 696 -21.18 4.99 -31.50
C VAL A 696 -22.26 4.79 -32.56
N SER A 697 -22.57 5.86 -33.31
CA SER A 697 -23.52 5.83 -34.41
C SER A 697 -23.05 4.88 -35.54
N SER A 698 -23.99 4.27 -36.26
CA SER A 698 -23.71 3.21 -37.25
C SER A 698 -22.81 3.66 -38.41
N ASP A 699 -22.95 4.91 -38.84
CA ASP A 699 -22.14 5.56 -39.88
C ASP A 699 -20.68 5.70 -39.46
N VAL A 700 -20.43 6.20 -38.25
CA VAL A 700 -19.08 6.35 -37.69
C VAL A 700 -18.50 4.97 -37.37
N GLU A 701 -19.29 4.05 -36.81
CA GLU A 701 -18.88 2.67 -36.56
C GLU A 701 -18.30 2.04 -37.83
N GLY A 702 -19.01 2.12 -38.95
CA GLY A 702 -18.53 1.55 -40.20
C GLY A 702 -17.17 2.07 -40.63
N LEU A 703 -17.03 3.39 -40.62
CA LEU A 703 -15.79 4.06 -41.00
C LEU A 703 -14.61 3.67 -40.09
N LEU A 704 -14.85 3.51 -38.78
CA LEU A 704 -13.81 3.12 -37.83
C LEU A 704 -13.29 1.70 -38.13
N TYR A 705 -14.19 0.75 -38.43
CA TYR A 705 -13.81 -0.61 -38.78
C TYR A 705 -13.03 -0.65 -40.11
N GLU A 706 -13.51 0.05 -41.14
CA GLU A 706 -12.82 0.15 -42.42
C GLU A 706 -11.43 0.76 -42.28
N THR A 707 -11.30 1.86 -41.53
CA THR A 707 -10.00 2.51 -41.26
C THR A 707 -9.03 1.56 -40.55
N CYS A 708 -9.50 0.75 -39.60
CA CYS A 708 -8.65 -0.25 -38.95
C CYS A 708 -8.20 -1.34 -39.93
N LYS A 709 -9.08 -1.79 -40.84
CA LYS A 709 -8.75 -2.79 -41.87
C LYS A 709 -7.74 -2.26 -42.89
N GLU A 710 -7.90 -1.02 -43.33
CA GLU A 710 -6.94 -0.33 -44.22
C GLU A 710 -5.53 -0.24 -43.62
N LYS A 711 -5.47 -0.10 -42.29
CA LYS A 711 -4.23 -0.14 -41.51
C LYS A 711 -3.65 -1.54 -41.31
N GLY A 712 -4.27 -2.58 -41.87
CA GLY A 712 -3.81 -3.97 -41.79
C GLY A 712 -4.10 -4.65 -40.44
N ILE A 713 -4.99 -4.07 -39.62
CA ILE A 713 -5.35 -4.60 -38.30
C ILE A 713 -6.39 -5.72 -38.48
N THR A 714 -6.08 -6.91 -37.97
CA THR A 714 -7.04 -8.02 -37.94
C THR A 714 -8.00 -7.82 -36.77
N LEU A 715 -9.30 -7.75 -37.06
CA LEU A 715 -10.33 -7.40 -36.07
C LEU A 715 -11.01 -8.67 -35.56
N ILE A 716 -11.01 -8.85 -34.24
CA ILE A 716 -11.75 -9.87 -33.51
C ILE A 716 -12.75 -9.14 -32.62
N THR A 717 -14.00 -9.06 -33.04
CA THR A 717 -15.01 -8.25 -32.38
C THR A 717 -16.02 -9.12 -31.66
N ILE A 718 -16.27 -8.83 -30.39
CA ILE A 718 -17.41 -9.33 -29.65
C ILE A 718 -18.54 -8.32 -29.77
N SER A 719 -19.68 -8.73 -30.32
CA SER A 719 -20.86 -7.87 -30.41
C SER A 719 -22.14 -8.68 -30.58
N THR A 720 -23.25 -8.12 -30.12
CA THR A 720 -24.60 -8.61 -30.41
C THR A 720 -25.17 -8.03 -31.71
N ARG A 721 -24.51 -7.03 -32.31
CA ARG A 721 -25.00 -6.33 -33.51
C ARG A 721 -24.71 -7.12 -34.78
N ALA A 722 -25.76 -7.64 -35.42
CA ALA A 722 -25.67 -8.34 -36.69
C ALA A 722 -25.10 -7.46 -37.83
N SER A 723 -25.26 -6.13 -37.76
CA SER A 723 -24.75 -5.17 -38.74
C SER A 723 -23.23 -5.21 -38.91
N LEU A 724 -22.49 -5.75 -37.94
CA LEU A 724 -21.03 -5.88 -38.00
C LEU A 724 -20.57 -7.07 -38.86
N LYS A 725 -21.46 -8.02 -39.20
CA LYS A 725 -21.12 -9.17 -40.07
C LYS A 725 -20.46 -8.72 -41.39
N LYS A 726 -20.88 -7.60 -41.97
CA LYS A 726 -20.32 -7.07 -43.23
C LYS A 726 -18.82 -6.73 -43.18
N TYR A 727 -18.27 -6.50 -42.00
CA TYR A 727 -16.85 -6.16 -41.84
C TYR A 727 -15.97 -7.38 -41.52
N HIS A 728 -16.57 -8.53 -41.23
CA HIS A 728 -15.90 -9.72 -40.75
C HIS A 728 -15.92 -10.85 -41.81
N THR A 729 -14.92 -11.74 -41.73
CA THR A 729 -14.75 -12.89 -42.62
C THR A 729 -15.40 -14.15 -42.02
N TYR A 730 -15.29 -14.31 -40.70
CA TYR A 730 -15.82 -15.44 -39.95
C TYR A 730 -16.79 -14.96 -38.88
N ASN A 731 -17.76 -15.80 -38.54
CA ASN A 731 -18.67 -15.63 -37.42
C ASN A 731 -18.56 -16.85 -36.51
N LEU A 732 -18.24 -16.62 -35.23
CA LEU A 732 -18.35 -17.59 -34.15
C LEU A 732 -19.64 -17.30 -33.40
N VAL A 733 -20.62 -18.20 -33.51
CA VAL A 733 -21.88 -18.12 -32.77
C VAL A 733 -21.75 -18.96 -31.51
N LEU A 734 -21.99 -18.36 -30.35
CA LEU A 734 -21.97 -19.02 -29.04
C LEU A 734 -23.39 -19.15 -28.49
N GLY A 735 -23.67 -20.21 -27.74
CA GLY A 735 -24.92 -20.38 -27.01
C GLY A 735 -26.00 -21.10 -27.81
N MET A 736 -25.57 -22.04 -28.66
CA MET A 736 -26.47 -22.96 -29.33
C MET A 736 -26.81 -24.14 -28.39
N GLY A 737 -27.82 -24.94 -28.74
CA GLY A 737 -28.26 -26.11 -27.96
C GLY A 737 -29.14 -25.78 -26.74
N GLU A 738 -29.78 -26.80 -26.15
CA GLU A 738 -30.71 -26.63 -25.01
C GLU A 738 -30.03 -26.10 -23.74
N LYS A 739 -28.72 -26.35 -23.58
CA LYS A 739 -27.91 -25.91 -22.44
C LYS A 739 -27.08 -24.64 -22.71
N GLY A 740 -27.01 -24.18 -23.97
CA GLY A 740 -26.26 -22.98 -24.35
C GLY A 740 -24.73 -23.13 -24.29
N ASP A 741 -24.23 -24.36 -24.31
CA ASP A 741 -22.80 -24.74 -24.24
C ASP A 741 -22.18 -24.99 -25.64
N GLU A 742 -23.00 -25.13 -26.68
CA GLU A 742 -22.56 -25.38 -28.04
C GLU A 742 -22.13 -24.08 -28.76
N TRP A 743 -21.21 -24.24 -29.71
CA TRP A 743 -20.69 -23.16 -30.54
C TRP A 743 -20.54 -23.59 -32.00
N GLU A 744 -20.68 -22.62 -32.91
CA GLU A 744 -20.54 -22.84 -34.34
C GLU A 744 -19.58 -21.81 -34.95
N PHE A 745 -18.61 -22.28 -35.75
CA PHE A 745 -17.64 -21.43 -36.44
C PHE A 745 -17.86 -21.51 -37.95
N GLN A 746 -18.34 -20.41 -38.55
CA GLN A 746 -18.70 -20.36 -39.97
C GLN A 746 -18.02 -19.19 -40.71
N ARG A 747 -17.79 -19.37 -42.01
CA ARG A 747 -17.33 -18.30 -42.89
C ARG A 747 -18.52 -17.52 -43.44
N ILE A 748 -18.51 -16.21 -43.25
CA ILE A 748 -19.59 -15.29 -43.63
C ILE A 748 -19.71 -15.27 -45.17
N GLY A 749 -20.94 -15.43 -45.68
CA GLY A 749 -21.25 -15.33 -47.11
C GLY A 749 -21.16 -16.65 -47.91
N THR A 750 -21.05 -17.80 -47.25
CA THR A 750 -21.14 -19.11 -47.90
C THR A 750 -22.60 -19.50 -48.24
N LYS A 751 -22.81 -20.37 -49.24
CA LYS A 751 -24.16 -20.85 -49.64
C LYS A 751 -24.92 -21.52 -48.48
N GLN A 752 -24.20 -22.15 -47.55
CA GLN A 752 -24.78 -22.77 -46.35
C GLN A 752 -25.40 -21.75 -45.40
N GLU A 753 -24.80 -20.57 -45.20
CA GLU A 753 -25.39 -19.51 -44.37
C GLU A 753 -26.65 -18.91 -45.03
N LYS A 754 -26.65 -18.69 -46.35
CA LYS A 754 -27.87 -18.26 -47.06
C LYS A 754 -29.02 -19.25 -46.85
N MET A 755 -28.74 -20.54 -46.99
CA MET A 755 -29.73 -21.58 -46.73
C MET A 755 -30.16 -21.62 -45.26
N HIS A 756 -29.25 -21.46 -44.30
CA HIS A 756 -29.59 -21.44 -42.87
C HIS A 756 -30.45 -20.23 -42.51
N VAL A 757 -30.09 -19.03 -42.99
CA VAL A 757 -30.86 -17.80 -42.79
C VAL A 757 -32.21 -17.90 -43.48
N GLU A 758 -32.29 -18.47 -44.68
CA GLU A 758 -33.56 -18.74 -45.35
C GLU A 758 -34.42 -19.73 -44.56
N ARG A 759 -33.80 -20.74 -43.94
CA ARG A 759 -34.48 -21.72 -43.09
C ARG A 759 -34.97 -21.11 -41.77
N GLU A 760 -34.15 -20.34 -41.07
CA GLU A 760 -34.56 -19.59 -39.87
C GLU A 760 -35.63 -18.55 -40.20
N LEU A 761 -35.52 -17.84 -41.33
CA LEU A 761 -36.54 -16.89 -41.77
C LEU A 761 -37.86 -17.60 -42.08
N HIS A 762 -37.79 -18.82 -42.63
CA HIS A 762 -38.97 -19.65 -42.85
C HIS A 762 -39.59 -20.12 -41.53
N GLU A 763 -38.77 -20.60 -40.58
CA GLU A 763 -39.20 -21.05 -39.26
C GLU A 763 -39.79 -19.90 -38.42
N LEU A 764 -39.19 -18.71 -38.47
CA LEU A 764 -39.71 -17.50 -37.84
C LEU A 764 -41.03 -17.05 -38.48
N ARG A 765 -41.18 -17.20 -39.80
CA ARG A 765 -42.45 -16.92 -40.50
C ARG A 765 -43.53 -17.91 -40.09
N GLU A 766 -43.22 -19.19 -39.93
CA GLU A 766 -44.16 -20.18 -39.41
C GLU A 766 -44.57 -19.86 -37.96
N ARG A 767 -43.60 -19.52 -37.09
CA ARG A 767 -43.91 -19.09 -35.72
C ARG A 767 -44.76 -17.81 -35.69
N LEU A 768 -44.49 -16.84 -36.57
CA LEU A 768 -45.31 -15.63 -36.70
C LEU A 768 -46.72 -15.93 -37.21
N ALA A 769 -46.89 -16.91 -38.09
CA ALA A 769 -48.21 -17.36 -38.54
C ALA A 769 -49.02 -17.98 -37.37
N GLN A 770 -48.36 -18.73 -36.48
CA GLN A 770 -49.00 -19.27 -35.26
C GLN A 770 -49.38 -18.19 -34.25
N VAL A 771 -48.73 -17.02 -34.25
CA VAL A 771 -49.09 -15.91 -33.36
C VAL A 771 -50.48 -15.37 -33.66
N GLU A 772 -50.91 -15.34 -34.93
CA GLU A 772 -52.27 -14.91 -35.28
C GLU A 772 -53.32 -15.93 -34.82
N GLU A 773 -53.01 -17.22 -34.90
CA GLU A 773 -53.86 -18.27 -34.33
C GLU A 773 -53.94 -18.16 -32.79
N TRP A 774 -52.82 -17.89 -32.12
CA TRP A 774 -52.80 -17.68 -30.67
C TRP A 774 -53.53 -16.40 -30.23
N LYS A 775 -53.49 -15.32 -31.03
CA LYS A 775 -54.30 -14.12 -30.78
C LYS A 775 -55.78 -14.42 -30.90
N SER A 776 -56.19 -15.11 -31.97
CA SER A 776 -57.59 -15.52 -32.15
C SER A 776 -58.05 -16.43 -31.01
N ARG A 777 -57.20 -17.37 -30.58
CA ARG A 777 -57.50 -18.23 -29.42
C ARG A 777 -57.56 -17.45 -28.12
N ARG A 778 -56.75 -16.41 -27.95
CA ARG A 778 -56.80 -15.51 -26.78
C ARG A 778 -58.10 -14.72 -26.76
N GLU A 779 -58.56 -14.21 -27.90
CA GLU A 779 -59.85 -13.51 -28.03
C GLU A 779 -61.03 -14.46 -27.75
N GLU A 780 -60.99 -15.70 -28.23
CA GLU A 780 -61.97 -16.74 -27.85
C GLU A 780 -61.98 -17.00 -26.35
N ILE A 781 -60.80 -17.16 -25.73
CA ILE A 781 -60.69 -17.40 -24.29
C ILE A 781 -61.15 -16.18 -23.48
N GLU A 782 -60.83 -14.96 -23.92
CA GLU A 782 -61.36 -13.73 -23.30
C GLU A 782 -62.89 -13.66 -23.43
N ALA A 783 -63.45 -14.07 -24.58
CA ALA A 783 -64.91 -14.15 -24.79
C ALA A 783 -65.57 -15.28 -23.98
N GLU A 784 -64.90 -16.41 -23.79
CA GLU A 784 -65.34 -17.51 -22.91
C GLU A 784 -65.29 -17.11 -21.44
N LEU A 785 -64.21 -16.45 -20.99
CA LEU A 785 -64.05 -15.94 -19.63
C LEU A 785 -65.01 -14.79 -19.32
N ALA A 786 -65.41 -14.01 -20.33
CA ALA A 786 -66.45 -12.99 -20.20
C ALA A 786 -67.86 -13.58 -20.00
N LYS A 787 -68.06 -14.87 -20.31
CA LYS A 787 -69.33 -15.58 -20.06
C LYS A 787 -69.30 -16.18 -18.65
N VAL A 788 -69.78 -15.43 -17.68
CA VAL A 788 -70.01 -15.93 -16.31
C VAL A 788 -71.31 -16.74 -16.31
N TRP A 789 -71.23 -18.05 -16.12
CA TRP A 789 -72.41 -18.91 -15.98
C TRP A 789 -72.92 -18.84 -14.53
N VAL A 790 -74.18 -18.46 -14.37
CA VAL A 790 -74.92 -18.56 -13.10
C VAL A 790 -75.92 -19.70 -13.23
N GLU A 791 -76.09 -20.51 -12.19
CA GLU A 791 -77.10 -21.59 -12.17
C GLU A 791 -78.51 -21.00 -12.28
N GLY A 792 -79.11 -21.15 -13.46
CA GLY A 792 -80.46 -20.66 -13.78
C GLY A 792 -80.43 -19.78 -15.03
N ALA A 793 -80.87 -20.37 -16.16
CA ALA A 793 -80.74 -19.88 -17.52
C ALA A 793 -81.25 -18.44 -17.79
N ASP A 794 -80.43 -17.42 -17.52
CA ASP A 794 -80.52 -16.09 -18.13
C ASP A 794 -79.10 -15.48 -18.28
N GLU A 795 -78.76 -15.02 -19.49
CA GLU A 795 -77.48 -14.37 -19.81
C GLU A 795 -77.44 -12.93 -19.25
N LEU A 796 -76.45 -12.63 -18.40
CA LEU A 796 -76.18 -11.26 -17.93
C LEU A 796 -75.03 -10.63 -18.72
N GLY A 797 -75.27 -9.43 -19.28
CA GLY A 797 -74.21 -8.60 -19.87
C GLY A 797 -73.19 -8.13 -18.81
N PRO A 798 -71.96 -7.78 -19.23
CA PRO A 798 -70.86 -7.46 -18.31
C PRO A 798 -71.19 -6.24 -17.43
N PRO A 799 -70.71 -6.20 -16.19
CA PRO A 799 -70.86 -5.01 -15.35
C PRO A 799 -70.09 -3.84 -15.97
N PRO A 800 -70.64 -2.61 -15.93
CA PRO A 800 -69.96 -1.44 -16.49
C PRO A 800 -68.66 -1.18 -15.73
N TYR A 801 -67.56 -1.05 -16.47
CA TYR A 801 -66.27 -0.63 -15.95
C TYR A 801 -66.40 0.82 -15.47
N ILE A 802 -66.25 1.05 -14.16
CA ILE A 802 -66.07 2.41 -13.62
C ILE A 802 -64.60 2.76 -13.84
N GLU A 803 -64.33 3.66 -14.78
CA GLU A 803 -63.04 4.36 -14.86
C GLU A 803 -62.86 5.18 -13.59
N VAL A 804 -62.06 4.68 -12.65
CA VAL A 804 -61.50 5.50 -11.58
C VAL A 804 -60.41 6.34 -12.22
N ILE A 805 -60.75 7.59 -12.55
CA ILE A 805 -59.80 8.65 -12.87
C ILE A 805 -58.97 8.89 -11.60
N GLU A 806 -57.72 8.43 -11.59
CA GLU A 806 -56.73 8.90 -10.62
C GLU A 806 -56.47 10.39 -10.90
N VAL A 807 -57.02 11.24 -10.03
CA VAL A 807 -56.71 12.67 -9.99
C VAL A 807 -55.29 12.82 -9.45
N GLU A 808 -54.40 13.41 -10.26
CA GLU A 808 -53.08 13.87 -9.84
C GLU A 808 -53.20 14.79 -8.62
N VAL A 809 -52.42 14.48 -7.57
CA VAL A 809 -52.03 15.41 -6.50
C VAL A 809 -50.51 15.45 -6.43
#